data_AF-A0A4P6PEB2-F1
#
_entry.id   AF-A0A4P6PEB2-F1
#
_cell.length_a   1.000
_cell.length_b   1.000
_cell.length_c   1.000
_cell.angle_alpha   90.00
_cell.angle_beta   90.00
_cell.angle_gamma   90.00
#
_symmetry.space_group_name_H-M   'P 1'
#
loop_
_entity.id
_entity.type
_entity.pdbx_description
1 polymer ?
#
loop_
_entity_poly.entity_id
_entity_poly.type
_entity_poly.pdbx_seq_one_letter_code
_entity_poly.pdbx_strand_id
1 'polypeptide(L)'
;MKKLMLISLAAAVFISVRSASAGTENTELGSSPDTEATAENAIAKEARLKIDQLKSLMQKAQVENIDVTREETVLWFAGEFLKYADWDENHPEEIAYLFGRYSIYAGEEEKLAAEIPDFQRRMVVKILDDGIAELSSVIRGEIRRRPVNKVDWQHIEVGDNMLLSNGKPVFLYDYFSKSVGQPLTNSAVYNDHLGAIFHGGENLYEPEHDRAINSFLLKEDRTFDQELLRKVTDISDTNVGFLMFWNQGMAEWVKKQEPQACYGRSTFIGFDVDNPLVREVWGTIARETGRLTRGRKVTQLGYILANEPHWHSIASGWTRRTGEMQQLSTYTLDKFRQWLKRKYDGDLDALNSNWKTGFQEFDAIEIEFPIPAKIQGTPMYYDWARYNMDRAIDWFTFIQGELLKGNPDADTHIKHSTHHYTDNARSHGIDLETLTELTSMIGDDAKARETRTRLSKKAEPWEEHYSYFWGELAMSYDFMESVSPEKIHINSESHFLSSAHWRKLDTSVEYVESVYWLATLLGMDANMTWFWARDPDGSPEDRLEGELNFADLALAGSFAGSVNQQPHIANAYTQVMYDLNSFSEEIIELRRQRRPLRLFHSETSAINKKTHMSEQFSMYEKFFFDGFPMGFATEKIIRKQDCSSWNAILVYKTEFVTESELDALQAYLDQGGTLMVDSAASLSKNEYGQPHGKHLNPGKGKLIVLNGSESIDQIRERALAEIETGRPKIILTENNGTKHKGVYWRSIKQEDGHYLVSMLNLGKNDAEITLGLQNGRPLKITDLFTGKPLRPEFSMAPKGVLLLRVDVR
;
A
#
# COMPACT_ATOMS: atom_id res chain seq x y z
N MET A 1 -8.02 -36.38 31.06
CA MET A 1 -8.19 -37.85 31.24
C MET A 1 -9.23 -38.36 30.24
N LYS A 2 -8.80 -39.19 29.27
CA LYS A 2 -9.50 -40.25 28.47
C LYS A 2 -10.92 -39.96 27.93
N LYS A 3 -11.28 -40.21 26.66
CA LYS A 3 -10.96 -41.30 25.69
C LYS A 3 -11.07 -40.73 24.26
N LEU A 4 -10.15 -40.93 23.31
CA LEU A 4 -9.80 -42.15 22.55
C LEU A 4 -10.96 -42.84 21.81
N MET A 5 -10.96 -42.74 20.48
CA MET A 5 -11.45 -43.78 19.58
C MET A 5 -10.43 -43.97 18.45
N LEU A 6 -9.87 -45.18 18.39
CA LEU A 6 -9.04 -45.71 17.31
C LEU A 6 -9.94 -46.16 16.16
N ILE A 7 -9.52 -45.91 14.91
CA ILE A 7 -9.71 -46.86 13.80
C ILE A 7 -8.37 -47.00 13.05
N SER A 8 -8.02 -48.26 12.81
CA SER A 8 -6.77 -48.81 12.30
C SER A 8 -6.66 -48.69 10.78
N LEU A 9 -5.51 -48.21 10.26
CA LEU A 9 -5.11 -48.38 8.86
C LEU A 9 -4.11 -49.54 8.78
N ALA A 10 -4.44 -50.59 8.02
CA ALA A 10 -3.52 -51.67 7.70
C ALA A 10 -2.77 -51.35 6.41
N ALA A 11 -1.44 -51.27 6.51
CA ALA A 11 -0.54 -51.15 5.38
C ALA A 11 -0.32 -52.53 4.73
N ALA A 12 -0.28 -52.57 3.39
CA ALA A 12 0.30 -53.66 2.63
C ALA A 12 1.25 -53.08 1.59
N VAL A 13 2.54 -53.28 1.84
CA VAL A 13 3.67 -53.02 0.95
C VAL A 13 3.78 -54.18 -0.04
N PHE A 14 3.90 -53.89 -1.32
CA PHE A 14 4.56 -54.79 -2.27
C PHE A 14 5.51 -54.00 -3.17
N ILE A 15 6.80 -54.23 -2.96
CA ILE A 15 7.91 -53.86 -3.84
C ILE A 15 8.05 -54.96 -4.88
N SER A 16 8.15 -54.60 -6.16
CA SER A 16 8.77 -55.45 -7.17
C SER A 16 9.54 -54.58 -8.16
N VAL A 17 10.86 -54.82 -8.17
CA VAL A 17 11.83 -54.28 -9.13
C VAL A 17 11.83 -55.18 -10.37
N ARG A 18 11.81 -54.61 -11.58
CA ARG A 18 12.65 -55.05 -12.71
C ARG A 18 12.57 -54.16 -13.97
N SER A 19 13.71 -53.55 -14.27
CA SER A 19 14.45 -53.47 -15.54
C SER A 19 13.74 -53.31 -16.89
N ALA A 20 14.27 -52.34 -17.64
CA ALA A 20 14.01 -51.93 -19.01
C ALA A 20 14.02 -53.01 -20.11
N SER A 21 13.21 -52.77 -21.15
CA SER A 21 13.58 -53.03 -22.55
C SER A 21 12.66 -52.23 -23.50
N ALA A 22 13.27 -51.60 -24.50
CA ALA A 22 12.63 -50.91 -25.61
C ALA A 22 11.75 -51.85 -26.47
N GLY A 23 10.65 -51.32 -26.98
CA GLY A 23 9.79 -51.97 -27.97
C GLY A 23 8.86 -50.94 -28.61
N THR A 24 9.18 -50.58 -29.85
CA THR A 24 8.34 -49.83 -30.78
C THR A 24 7.13 -50.67 -31.19
N GLU A 25 5.91 -50.15 -31.04
CA GLU A 25 4.75 -50.63 -31.78
C GLU A 25 3.81 -49.46 -32.12
N ASN A 26 3.63 -49.27 -33.43
CA ASN A 26 2.62 -48.41 -34.05
C ASN A 26 1.24 -49.04 -33.83
N THR A 27 0.28 -48.27 -33.32
CA THR A 27 -1.15 -48.57 -33.48
C THR A 27 -1.95 -47.30 -33.77
N GLU A 28 -2.42 -47.31 -35.02
CA GLU A 28 -3.52 -46.61 -35.69
C GLU A 28 -4.33 -45.54 -34.95
N LEU A 29 -4.42 -44.38 -35.62
CA LEU A 29 -5.34 -43.27 -35.41
C LEU A 29 -6.81 -43.74 -35.37
N GLY A 30 -7.41 -43.71 -34.18
CA GLY A 30 -8.85 -43.67 -34.01
C GLY A 30 -9.35 -42.23 -34.13
N SER A 31 -10.22 -42.00 -35.11
CA SER A 31 -10.96 -40.76 -35.33
C SER A 31 -11.64 -40.26 -34.05
N SER A 32 -11.31 -39.05 -33.62
CA SER A 32 -12.06 -38.34 -32.57
C SER A 32 -13.49 -38.07 -33.04
N PRO A 33 -14.49 -38.19 -32.16
CA PRO A 33 -15.87 -37.85 -32.49
C PRO A 33 -15.98 -36.34 -32.75
N ASP A 34 -16.69 -36.01 -33.83
CA ASP A 34 -17.06 -34.65 -34.20
C ASP A 34 -17.58 -33.88 -32.98
N THR A 35 -16.82 -32.87 -32.55
CA THR A 35 -17.29 -31.82 -31.65
C THR A 35 -18.42 -31.08 -32.35
N GLU A 36 -19.65 -31.23 -31.86
CA GLU A 36 -20.74 -30.32 -32.17
C GLU A 36 -20.24 -28.89 -31.87
N ALA A 37 -20.10 -28.08 -32.91
CA ALA A 37 -19.74 -26.67 -32.78
C ALA A 37 -20.86 -25.97 -32.00
N THR A 38 -20.63 -25.73 -30.71
CA THR A 38 -21.46 -24.84 -29.91
C THR A 38 -21.53 -23.49 -30.64
N ALA A 39 -22.74 -23.00 -30.86
CA ALA A 39 -22.94 -21.71 -31.51
C ALA A 39 -22.22 -20.62 -30.70
N GLU A 40 -21.30 -19.90 -31.34
CA GLU A 40 -20.49 -18.86 -30.70
C GLU A 40 -21.39 -17.83 -29.99
N ASN A 41 -21.05 -17.51 -28.73
CA ASN A 41 -21.75 -16.52 -27.93
C ASN A 41 -21.87 -15.18 -28.68
N ALA A 42 -23.06 -14.58 -28.71
CA ALA A 42 -23.34 -13.39 -29.52
C ALA A 42 -22.49 -12.17 -29.11
N ILE A 43 -22.20 -12.02 -27.81
CA ILE A 43 -21.38 -10.94 -27.26
C ILE A 43 -19.91 -11.16 -27.61
N ALA A 44 -19.43 -12.41 -27.56
CA ALA A 44 -18.08 -12.75 -28.00
C ALA A 44 -17.88 -12.45 -29.50
N LYS A 45 -18.89 -12.76 -30.33
CA LYS A 45 -18.87 -12.41 -31.76
C LYS A 45 -18.83 -10.89 -31.98
N GLU A 46 -19.60 -10.12 -31.22
CA GLU A 46 -19.54 -8.65 -31.25
C GLU A 46 -18.15 -8.13 -30.86
N ALA A 47 -17.57 -8.66 -29.79
CA ALA A 47 -16.22 -8.31 -29.35
C ALA A 47 -15.18 -8.58 -30.45
N ARG A 48 -15.24 -9.74 -31.13
CA ARG A 48 -14.33 -10.06 -32.25
C ARG A 48 -14.46 -9.08 -33.42
N LEU A 49 -15.69 -8.67 -33.77
CA LEU A 49 -15.90 -7.64 -34.80
C LEU A 49 -15.28 -6.29 -34.40
N LYS A 50 -15.41 -5.90 -33.14
CA LYS A 50 -14.80 -4.65 -32.63
C LYS A 50 -13.28 -4.74 -32.53
N ILE A 51 -12.72 -5.91 -32.21
CA ILE A 51 -11.27 -6.18 -32.29
C ILE A 51 -10.76 -5.91 -33.71
N ASP A 52 -11.43 -6.42 -34.74
CA ASP A 52 -11.02 -6.21 -36.13
C ASP A 52 -11.17 -4.74 -36.56
N GLN A 53 -12.21 -4.06 -36.09
CA GLN A 53 -12.40 -2.63 -36.29
C GLN A 53 -11.25 -1.81 -35.64
N LEU A 54 -10.90 -2.11 -34.38
CA LEU A 54 -9.83 -1.41 -33.68
C LEU A 54 -8.47 -1.65 -34.36
N LYS A 55 -8.15 -2.89 -34.75
CA LYS A 55 -6.95 -3.21 -35.54
C LYS A 55 -6.86 -2.40 -36.83
N SER A 56 -7.98 -2.25 -37.53
CA SER A 56 -8.04 -1.47 -38.78
C SER A 56 -7.78 0.02 -38.51
N LEU A 57 -8.31 0.57 -37.41
CA LEU A 57 -8.04 1.94 -36.99
C LEU A 57 -6.58 2.14 -36.57
N MET A 58 -6.00 1.19 -35.84
CA MET A 58 -4.58 1.23 -35.44
C MET A 58 -3.66 1.26 -36.66
N GLN A 59 -3.93 0.45 -37.70
CA GLN A 59 -3.17 0.49 -38.95
C GLN A 59 -3.24 1.87 -39.61
N LYS A 60 -4.43 2.50 -39.62
CA LYS A 60 -4.59 3.87 -40.13
C LYS A 60 -3.79 4.89 -39.30
N ALA A 61 -3.90 4.82 -37.98
CA ALA A 61 -3.18 5.68 -37.05
C ALA A 61 -1.66 5.57 -37.23
N GLN A 62 -1.12 4.36 -37.38
CA GLN A 62 0.30 4.12 -37.61
C GLN A 62 0.80 4.73 -38.93
N VAL A 63 0.00 4.68 -40.00
CA VAL A 63 0.32 5.38 -41.27
C VAL A 63 0.43 6.90 -41.07
N GLU A 64 -0.34 7.45 -40.13
CA GLU A 64 -0.32 8.86 -39.74
C GLU A 64 0.71 9.19 -38.63
N ASN A 65 1.57 8.23 -38.25
CA ASN A 65 2.54 8.33 -37.14
C ASN A 65 1.91 8.65 -35.77
N ILE A 66 0.69 8.18 -35.55
CA ILE A 66 0.00 8.26 -34.25
C ILE A 66 0.38 7.04 -33.42
N ASP A 67 0.76 7.26 -32.16
CA ASP A 67 1.02 6.20 -31.19
C ASP A 67 -0.25 5.41 -30.85
N VAL A 68 -0.16 4.08 -30.94
CA VAL A 68 -1.26 3.14 -30.72
C VAL A 68 -1.04 2.21 -29.53
N THR A 69 -0.03 2.50 -28.70
CA THR A 69 0.33 1.70 -27.53
C THR A 69 -0.86 1.46 -26.58
N ARG A 70 -1.72 2.47 -26.40
CA ARG A 70 -2.94 2.35 -25.58
C ARG A 70 -3.89 1.29 -26.12
N GLU A 71 -4.09 1.26 -27.44
CA GLU A 71 -4.97 0.29 -28.11
C GLU A 71 -4.36 -1.12 -28.17
N GLU A 72 -3.03 -1.26 -28.20
CA GLU A 72 -2.37 -2.56 -28.04
C GLU A 72 -2.78 -3.23 -26.72
N THR A 73 -2.80 -2.46 -25.62
CA THR A 73 -3.28 -2.93 -24.31
C THR A 73 -4.77 -3.27 -24.32
N VAL A 74 -5.61 -2.46 -24.97
CA VAL A 74 -7.05 -2.76 -25.11
C VAL A 74 -7.26 -4.10 -25.83
N LEU A 75 -6.53 -4.33 -26.93
CA LEU A 75 -6.61 -5.58 -27.68
C LEU A 75 -6.08 -6.78 -26.87
N TRP A 76 -5.02 -6.59 -26.08
CA TRP A 76 -4.45 -7.63 -25.23
C TRP A 76 -5.45 -8.09 -24.18
N PHE A 77 -6.00 -7.16 -23.38
CA PHE A 77 -7.01 -7.51 -22.38
C PHE A 77 -8.31 -8.03 -23.00
N ALA A 78 -8.73 -7.51 -24.16
CA ALA A 78 -9.88 -8.07 -24.88
C ALA A 78 -9.66 -9.54 -25.24
N GLY A 79 -8.47 -9.89 -25.73
CA GLY A 79 -8.12 -11.29 -26.04
C GLY A 79 -8.09 -12.18 -24.80
N GLU A 80 -7.38 -11.75 -23.75
CA GLU A 80 -7.22 -12.51 -22.52
C GLU A 80 -8.55 -12.72 -21.79
N PHE A 81 -9.37 -11.68 -21.63
CA PHE A 81 -10.65 -11.82 -20.91
C PHE A 81 -11.74 -12.52 -21.72
N LEU A 82 -11.67 -12.58 -23.05
CA LEU A 82 -12.52 -13.49 -23.82
C LEU A 82 -12.15 -14.94 -23.52
N LYS A 83 -10.85 -15.25 -23.49
CA LYS A 83 -10.37 -16.58 -23.09
C LYS A 83 -10.75 -16.91 -21.64
N TYR A 84 -10.63 -15.97 -20.70
CA TYR A 84 -11.00 -16.19 -19.30
C TYR A 84 -12.51 -16.36 -19.12
N ALA A 85 -13.32 -15.62 -19.89
CA ALA A 85 -14.77 -15.82 -19.91
C ALA A 85 -15.14 -17.21 -20.45
N ASP A 86 -14.46 -17.69 -21.49
CA ASP A 86 -14.65 -19.04 -22.02
C ASP A 86 -14.22 -20.11 -20.98
N TRP A 87 -13.14 -19.86 -20.23
CA TRP A 87 -12.75 -20.75 -19.12
C TRP A 87 -13.82 -20.78 -18.02
N ASP A 88 -14.28 -19.62 -17.54
CA ASP A 88 -15.29 -19.51 -16.49
C ASP A 88 -16.62 -20.17 -16.88
N GLU A 89 -17.04 -20.03 -18.14
CA GLU A 89 -18.26 -20.66 -18.69
C GLU A 89 -18.16 -22.19 -18.71
N ASN A 90 -16.96 -22.73 -18.90
CA ASN A 90 -16.70 -24.17 -18.93
C ASN A 90 -16.42 -24.76 -17.53
N HIS A 91 -16.22 -23.93 -16.50
CA HIS A 91 -15.92 -24.36 -15.12
C HIS A 91 -16.88 -23.74 -14.08
N PRO A 92 -18.22 -23.85 -14.26
CA PRO A 92 -19.18 -23.15 -13.42
C PRO A 92 -19.16 -23.60 -11.95
N GLU A 93 -18.85 -24.87 -11.66
CA GLU A 93 -18.78 -25.39 -10.28
C GLU A 93 -17.61 -24.77 -9.49
N GLU A 94 -16.45 -24.64 -10.14
CA GLU A 94 -15.25 -24.03 -9.55
C GLU A 94 -15.45 -22.53 -9.30
N ILE A 95 -16.06 -21.83 -10.26
CA ILE A 95 -16.39 -20.42 -10.10
C ILE A 95 -17.44 -20.21 -9.00
N ALA A 96 -18.48 -21.06 -8.92
CA ALA A 96 -19.46 -21.01 -7.85
C ALA A 96 -18.80 -21.23 -6.48
N TYR A 97 -17.87 -22.19 -6.38
CA TYR A 97 -17.08 -22.38 -5.16
C TYR A 97 -16.35 -21.10 -4.76
N LEU A 98 -15.62 -20.45 -5.69
CA LEU A 98 -14.89 -19.21 -5.41
C LEU A 98 -15.80 -18.07 -4.94
N PHE A 99 -16.97 -17.89 -5.56
CA PHE A 99 -17.97 -16.92 -5.08
C PHE A 99 -18.48 -17.28 -3.68
N GLY A 100 -18.76 -18.57 -3.42
CA GLY A 100 -19.24 -19.07 -2.13
C GLY A 100 -18.21 -18.91 -0.99
N ARG A 101 -16.90 -18.87 -1.30
CA ARG A 101 -15.85 -18.60 -0.31
C ARG A 101 -15.84 -17.16 0.18
N TYR A 102 -16.32 -16.22 -0.64
CA TYR A 102 -16.40 -14.82 -0.24
C TYR A 102 -17.77 -14.48 0.33
N SER A 103 -17.84 -14.30 1.65
CA SER A 103 -19.09 -14.09 2.40
C SER A 103 -20.06 -13.01 1.90
N ILE A 104 -19.62 -12.05 1.07
CA ILE A 104 -20.51 -11.05 0.47
C ILE A 104 -21.41 -11.68 -0.58
N TYR A 105 -20.91 -12.65 -1.33
CA TYR A 105 -21.60 -13.31 -2.43
C TYR A 105 -22.26 -14.64 -2.02
N ALA A 106 -22.14 -15.02 -0.75
CA ALA A 106 -22.76 -16.23 -0.22
C ALA A 106 -24.28 -16.19 -0.37
N GLY A 107 -24.83 -17.26 -0.95
CA GLY A 107 -26.23 -17.39 -1.36
C GLY A 107 -26.52 -16.94 -2.80
N GLU A 108 -25.56 -16.34 -3.50
CA GLU A 108 -25.68 -15.95 -4.92
C GLU A 108 -24.62 -16.64 -5.81
N GLU A 109 -23.84 -17.59 -5.27
CA GLU A 109 -22.71 -18.21 -5.96
C GLU A 109 -23.03 -18.81 -7.33
N GLU A 110 -24.07 -19.65 -7.43
CA GLU A 110 -24.45 -20.30 -8.69
C GLU A 110 -24.90 -19.28 -9.74
N LYS A 111 -25.65 -18.26 -9.30
CA LYS A 111 -26.12 -17.18 -10.16
C LYS A 111 -24.94 -16.36 -10.68
N LEU A 112 -24.04 -15.95 -9.80
CA LEU A 112 -22.87 -15.14 -10.17
C LEU A 112 -21.91 -15.94 -11.06
N ALA A 113 -21.73 -17.24 -10.81
CA ALA A 113 -20.95 -18.11 -11.68
C ALA A 113 -21.55 -18.22 -13.09
N ALA A 114 -22.88 -18.28 -13.22
CA ALA A 114 -23.55 -18.27 -14.52
C ALA A 114 -23.48 -16.90 -15.23
N GLU A 115 -23.48 -15.80 -14.48
CA GLU A 115 -23.50 -14.43 -15.03
C GLU A 115 -22.11 -13.88 -15.38
N ILE A 116 -21.04 -14.36 -14.73
CA ILE A 116 -19.70 -13.78 -14.84
C ILE A 116 -19.04 -13.88 -16.23
N PRO A 117 -19.23 -14.95 -17.04
CA PRO A 117 -18.65 -15.01 -18.38
C PRO A 117 -19.18 -13.89 -19.28
N ASP A 118 -20.51 -13.73 -19.32
CA ASP A 118 -21.14 -12.70 -20.14
C ASP A 118 -20.91 -11.29 -19.58
N PHE A 119 -20.75 -11.13 -18.26
CA PHE A 119 -20.28 -9.87 -17.68
C PHE A 119 -18.91 -9.48 -18.24
N GLN A 120 -17.94 -10.39 -18.22
CA GLN A 120 -16.61 -10.16 -18.77
C GLN A 120 -16.67 -9.81 -20.25
N ARG A 121 -17.42 -10.57 -21.07
CA ARG A 121 -17.60 -10.31 -22.50
C ARG A 121 -18.20 -8.92 -22.78
N ARG A 122 -19.20 -8.48 -21.99
CA ARG A 122 -19.77 -7.13 -22.09
C ARG A 122 -18.75 -6.04 -21.74
N MET A 123 -17.96 -6.26 -20.70
CA MET A 123 -16.90 -5.33 -20.32
C MET A 123 -15.76 -5.29 -21.34
N VAL A 124 -15.47 -6.40 -22.03
CA VAL A 124 -14.58 -6.43 -23.20
C VAL A 124 -15.15 -5.58 -24.34
N VAL A 125 -16.44 -5.73 -24.68
CA VAL A 125 -17.09 -4.87 -25.67
C VAL A 125 -16.97 -3.39 -25.29
N LYS A 126 -17.16 -3.06 -24.01
CA LYS A 126 -17.04 -1.69 -23.51
C LYS A 126 -15.64 -1.11 -23.73
N ILE A 127 -14.57 -1.80 -23.32
CA ILE A 127 -13.19 -1.28 -23.52
C ILE A 127 -12.84 -1.12 -25.00
N LEU A 128 -13.37 -2.00 -25.86
CA LEU A 128 -13.18 -1.89 -27.31
C LEU A 128 -13.90 -0.68 -27.89
N ASP A 129 -15.13 -0.42 -27.46
CA ASP A 129 -15.89 0.76 -27.88
C ASP A 129 -15.22 2.06 -27.44
N ASP A 130 -14.77 2.13 -26.19
CA ASP A 130 -14.06 3.29 -25.65
C ASP A 130 -12.75 3.52 -26.43
N GLY A 131 -11.95 2.48 -26.66
CA GLY A 131 -10.71 2.56 -27.44
C GLY A 131 -10.92 2.95 -28.92
N ILE A 132 -11.97 2.41 -29.55
CA ILE A 132 -12.36 2.79 -30.93
C ILE A 132 -12.75 4.27 -30.98
N ALA A 133 -13.55 4.74 -30.02
CA ALA A 133 -14.03 6.11 -29.97
C ALA A 133 -12.87 7.10 -29.76
N GLU A 134 -11.96 6.80 -28.83
CA GLU A 134 -10.79 7.63 -28.54
C GLU A 134 -9.84 7.69 -29.74
N LEU A 135 -9.38 6.54 -30.25
CA LEU A 135 -8.43 6.51 -31.37
C LEU A 135 -9.02 7.19 -32.62
N SER A 136 -10.31 6.99 -32.88
CA SER A 136 -10.98 7.69 -33.98
C SER A 136 -10.96 9.21 -33.80
N SER A 137 -11.10 9.71 -32.57
CA SER A 137 -11.03 11.13 -32.25
C SER A 137 -9.61 11.69 -32.40
N VAL A 138 -8.59 10.89 -32.07
CA VAL A 138 -7.17 11.23 -32.32
C VAL A 138 -6.89 11.33 -33.82
N ILE A 139 -7.30 10.33 -34.61
CA ILE A 139 -7.14 10.32 -36.08
C ILE A 139 -7.85 11.52 -36.72
N ARG A 140 -9.02 11.93 -36.21
CA ARG A 140 -9.73 13.12 -36.69
C ARG A 140 -9.10 14.45 -36.23
N GLY A 141 -8.11 14.42 -35.33
CA GLY A 141 -7.51 15.62 -34.75
C GLY A 141 -8.41 16.36 -33.77
N GLU A 142 -9.48 15.71 -33.27
CA GLU A 142 -10.39 16.30 -32.28
C GLU A 142 -9.75 16.37 -30.90
N ILE A 143 -8.91 15.40 -30.56
CA ILE A 143 -8.05 15.38 -29.39
C ILE A 143 -6.61 15.11 -29.81
N ARG A 144 -5.67 15.59 -29.02
CA ARG A 144 -4.23 15.30 -29.14
C ARG A 144 -3.73 14.77 -27.81
N ARG A 145 -3.37 13.49 -27.78
CA ARG A 145 -2.74 12.84 -26.63
C ARG A 145 -1.23 12.66 -26.85
N ARG A 146 -0.47 12.56 -25.76
CA ARG A 146 0.98 12.31 -25.79
C ARG A 146 1.26 10.82 -26.07
N PRO A 147 2.31 10.48 -26.85
CA PRO A 147 2.75 9.10 -26.98
C PRO A 147 3.06 8.48 -25.63
N VAL A 148 2.76 7.18 -25.46
CA VAL A 148 3.08 6.47 -24.23
C VAL A 148 4.59 6.38 -24.03
N ASN A 149 5.05 6.74 -22.84
CA ASN A 149 6.39 6.43 -22.38
C ASN A 149 6.39 5.02 -21.78
N LYS A 150 6.68 4.00 -22.58
CA LYS A 150 6.75 2.60 -22.12
C LYS A 150 7.89 2.41 -21.12
N VAL A 151 7.67 1.51 -20.17
CA VAL A 151 8.68 1.11 -19.19
C VAL A 151 9.70 0.21 -19.86
N ASP A 152 10.98 0.58 -19.84
CA ASP A 152 12.07 -0.36 -20.14
C ASP A 152 12.42 -1.17 -18.88
N TRP A 153 11.65 -2.24 -18.63
CA TRP A 153 11.81 -3.10 -17.46
C TRP A 153 13.21 -3.68 -17.27
N GLN A 154 13.98 -3.79 -18.34
CA GLN A 154 15.33 -4.33 -18.33
C GLN A 154 16.38 -3.28 -18.00
N HIS A 155 16.07 -1.99 -18.17
CA HIS A 155 17.03 -0.90 -17.97
C HIS A 155 16.48 0.21 -17.09
N ILE A 156 15.85 -0.18 -15.98
CA ILE A 156 15.50 0.75 -14.92
C ILE A 156 16.77 1.19 -14.19
N GLU A 157 16.92 2.51 -14.07
CA GLU A 157 17.89 3.13 -13.18
C GLU A 157 17.16 3.55 -11.88
N VAL A 158 17.69 3.06 -10.76
CA VAL A 158 17.19 3.40 -9.42
C VAL A 158 18.04 4.57 -8.93
N GLY A 159 17.46 5.77 -8.98
CA GLY A 159 18.08 6.97 -8.42
C GLY A 159 17.80 7.10 -6.92
N ASP A 160 18.29 8.18 -6.32
CA ASP A 160 18.11 8.40 -4.88
C ASP A 160 16.63 8.58 -4.48
N ASN A 161 15.86 9.31 -5.30
CA ASN A 161 14.48 9.71 -5.00
C ASN A 161 13.47 9.47 -6.15
N MET A 162 13.88 8.74 -7.20
CA MET A 162 13.00 8.41 -8.33
C MET A 162 13.53 7.22 -9.13
N LEU A 163 12.63 6.58 -9.85
CA LEU A 163 12.96 5.55 -10.84
C LEU A 163 13.04 6.19 -12.22
N LEU A 164 14.03 5.79 -13.03
CA LEU A 164 14.24 6.30 -14.38
C LEU A 164 14.13 5.18 -15.42
N SER A 165 13.51 5.49 -16.55
CA SER A 165 13.54 4.68 -17.77
C SER A 165 13.90 5.57 -18.94
N ASN A 166 14.93 5.19 -19.72
CA ASN A 166 15.46 6.00 -20.82
C ASN A 166 15.82 7.45 -20.42
N GLY A 167 16.32 7.64 -19.20
CA GLY A 167 16.71 8.94 -18.65
C GLY A 167 15.55 9.85 -18.25
N LYS A 168 14.31 9.34 -18.21
CA LYS A 168 13.13 10.06 -17.73
C LYS A 168 12.52 9.41 -16.50
N PRO A 169 11.88 10.18 -15.59
CA PRO A 169 11.11 9.60 -14.50
C PRO A 169 10.09 8.59 -15.02
N VAL A 170 9.91 7.50 -14.28
CA VAL A 170 8.93 6.45 -14.59
C VAL A 170 8.31 5.95 -13.29
N PHE A 171 7.04 5.59 -13.35
CA PHE A 171 6.29 4.97 -12.27
C PHE A 171 6.01 3.51 -12.65
N LEU A 172 6.47 2.59 -11.81
CA LEU A 172 6.35 1.15 -12.08
C LEU A 172 5.02 0.60 -11.56
N TYR A 173 4.52 -0.40 -12.26
CA TYR A 173 3.25 -1.06 -11.95
C TYR A 173 3.35 -2.56 -12.15
N ASP A 174 2.73 -3.33 -11.26
CA ASP A 174 2.57 -4.77 -11.40
C ASP A 174 1.37 -5.23 -10.54
N TYR A 175 1.24 -6.53 -10.33
CA TYR A 175 0.30 -7.16 -9.42
C TYR A 175 1.07 -7.96 -8.37
N PHE A 176 0.66 -7.86 -7.11
CA PHE A 176 1.19 -8.74 -6.06
C PHE A 176 0.65 -10.16 -6.22
N SER A 177 1.44 -11.17 -5.82
CA SER A 177 1.08 -12.60 -5.98
C SER A 177 0.60 -12.94 -7.40
N LYS A 178 1.30 -12.39 -8.41
CA LYS A 178 0.97 -12.58 -9.81
C LYS A 178 1.25 -14.02 -10.26
N SER A 179 0.19 -14.80 -10.49
CA SER A 179 0.20 -16.18 -11.06
C SER A 179 1.40 -17.00 -10.56
N VAL A 180 1.41 -17.27 -9.25
CA VAL A 180 2.56 -17.89 -8.57
C VAL A 180 2.79 -19.29 -9.11
N GLY A 181 4.05 -19.62 -9.40
CA GLY A 181 4.44 -20.87 -10.06
C GLY A 181 4.69 -20.73 -11.57
N GLN A 182 4.30 -19.61 -12.19
CA GLN A 182 4.65 -19.32 -13.58
C GLN A 182 6.08 -18.74 -13.70
N PRO A 183 6.90 -19.18 -14.69
CA PRO A 183 8.22 -18.60 -14.92
C PRO A 183 8.17 -17.10 -15.15
N LEU A 184 9.10 -16.34 -14.54
CA LEU A 184 9.18 -14.87 -14.74
C LEU A 184 9.43 -14.47 -16.21
N THR A 185 9.98 -15.39 -17.01
CA THR A 185 10.20 -15.20 -18.45
C THR A 185 8.96 -15.49 -19.30
N ASN A 186 7.83 -15.90 -18.69
CA ASN A 186 6.59 -16.14 -19.40
C ASN A 186 5.95 -14.80 -19.81
N SER A 187 6.06 -14.45 -21.10
CA SER A 187 5.55 -13.18 -21.64
C SER A 187 4.02 -13.08 -21.64
N ALA A 188 3.29 -14.16 -21.37
CA ALA A 188 1.85 -14.09 -21.14
C ALA A 188 1.49 -13.45 -19.78
N VAL A 189 2.42 -13.48 -18.81
CA VAL A 189 2.22 -12.97 -17.45
C VAL A 189 3.08 -11.74 -17.15
N TYR A 190 4.33 -11.73 -17.63
CA TYR A 190 5.29 -10.65 -17.40
C TYR A 190 5.50 -9.86 -18.71
N ASN A 191 4.76 -8.76 -18.85
CA ASN A 191 4.70 -7.93 -20.05
C ASN A 191 4.26 -6.49 -19.72
N ASP A 192 4.20 -5.61 -20.72
CA ASP A 192 3.80 -4.20 -20.52
C ASP A 192 2.34 -4.02 -20.05
N HIS A 193 1.48 -5.03 -20.17
CA HIS A 193 0.07 -4.94 -19.80
C HIS A 193 -0.16 -5.33 -18.33
N LEU A 194 0.55 -6.35 -17.84
CA LEU A 194 0.46 -6.78 -16.44
C LEU A 194 1.61 -6.29 -15.56
N GLY A 195 2.57 -5.58 -16.14
CA GLY A 195 3.84 -5.30 -15.49
C GLY A 195 4.83 -6.46 -15.61
N ALA A 196 6.11 -6.16 -15.42
CA ALA A 196 7.18 -7.16 -15.49
C ALA A 196 8.25 -6.96 -14.41
N ILE A 197 7.81 -6.69 -13.17
CA ILE A 197 8.64 -6.67 -11.97
C ILE A 197 8.93 -8.12 -11.55
N PHE A 198 10.20 -8.46 -11.42
CA PHE A 198 10.63 -9.81 -11.08
C PHE A 198 10.68 -10.03 -9.57
N HIS A 199 10.36 -11.26 -9.14
CA HIS A 199 10.30 -11.63 -7.73
C HIS A 199 10.42 -13.14 -7.55
N GLY A 200 10.63 -13.61 -6.32
CA GLY A 200 10.70 -15.04 -6.01
C GLY A 200 9.37 -15.79 -6.05
N GLY A 201 8.46 -15.48 -6.99
CA GLY A 201 7.13 -16.09 -7.10
C GLY A 201 6.99 -17.09 -8.25
N GLU A 202 8.05 -17.35 -9.01
CA GLU A 202 8.04 -18.34 -10.10
C GLU A 202 8.01 -19.80 -9.65
N ASN A 203 8.09 -20.05 -8.35
CA ASN A 203 7.97 -21.37 -7.77
C ASN A 203 6.68 -21.43 -6.95
N LEU A 204 6.05 -22.61 -6.93
CA LEU A 204 5.11 -22.95 -5.87
C LEU A 204 5.90 -23.30 -4.60
N TYR A 205 5.40 -22.81 -3.48
CA TYR A 205 5.97 -23.00 -2.16
C TYR A 205 4.95 -23.67 -1.25
N GLU A 206 5.44 -24.41 -0.26
CA GLU A 206 4.57 -24.85 0.83
C GLU A 206 4.07 -23.62 1.61
N PRO A 207 2.83 -23.66 2.15
CA PRO A 207 2.23 -22.52 2.83
C PRO A 207 3.09 -21.93 3.96
N GLU A 208 3.80 -22.79 4.71
CA GLU A 208 4.64 -22.35 5.83
C GLU A 208 5.85 -21.52 5.40
N HIS A 209 6.22 -21.55 4.11
CA HIS A 209 7.38 -20.85 3.58
C HIS A 209 7.18 -20.33 2.15
N ASP A 210 6.06 -19.62 1.96
CA ASP A 210 5.50 -19.16 0.69
C ASP A 210 6.35 -18.12 -0.11
N ARG A 211 7.66 -17.98 0.15
CA ARG A 211 8.57 -17.18 -0.68
C ARG A 211 9.99 -17.74 -0.66
N ALA A 212 10.80 -17.28 -1.61
CA ALA A 212 12.21 -17.64 -1.75
C ALA A 212 13.03 -17.44 -0.46
N ILE A 213 12.85 -16.33 0.26
CA ILE A 213 13.54 -16.08 1.54
C ILE A 213 12.62 -16.45 2.70
N ASN A 214 12.95 -17.54 3.40
CA ASN A 214 12.15 -18.08 4.50
C ASN A 214 13.03 -18.80 5.56
N SER A 215 12.46 -19.10 6.72
CA SER A 215 13.19 -19.71 7.85
C SER A 215 13.74 -21.12 7.61
N PHE A 216 13.22 -21.83 6.60
CA PHE A 216 13.58 -23.23 6.33
C PHE A 216 14.86 -23.35 5.49
N LEU A 217 15.39 -22.23 5.00
CA LEU A 217 16.69 -22.16 4.34
C LEU A 217 17.83 -22.67 5.23
N LEU A 218 17.71 -22.57 6.56
CA LEU A 218 18.74 -22.96 7.52
C LEU A 218 18.38 -24.25 8.27
N LYS A 219 19.28 -25.23 8.22
CA LYS A 219 19.16 -26.52 8.90
C LYS A 219 19.61 -26.44 10.36
N GLU A 220 19.27 -27.47 11.14
CA GLU A 220 19.65 -27.57 12.55
C GLU A 220 21.17 -27.55 12.77
N ASP A 221 21.97 -28.02 11.81
CA ASP A 221 23.44 -27.97 11.85
C ASP A 221 24.03 -26.64 11.34
N ARG A 222 23.18 -25.63 11.09
CA ARG A 222 23.50 -24.30 10.55
C ARG A 222 24.05 -24.32 9.13
N THR A 223 23.90 -25.44 8.41
CA THR A 223 24.12 -25.47 6.96
C THR A 223 22.85 -25.01 6.23
N PHE A 224 23.02 -24.51 5.01
CA PHE A 224 21.90 -24.11 4.16
C PHE A 224 21.32 -25.29 3.39
N ASP A 225 20.00 -25.35 3.29
CA ASP A 225 19.34 -26.20 2.31
C ASP A 225 19.59 -25.70 0.89
N GLN A 226 20.37 -26.45 0.13
CA GLN A 226 20.83 -26.02 -1.19
C GLN A 226 19.70 -25.97 -2.22
N GLU A 227 18.67 -26.81 -2.10
CA GLU A 227 17.53 -26.79 -3.03
C GLU A 227 16.65 -25.57 -2.77
N LEU A 228 16.40 -25.23 -1.51
CA LEU A 228 15.66 -24.01 -1.17
C LEU A 228 16.47 -22.75 -1.49
N LEU A 229 17.78 -22.76 -1.23
CA LEU A 229 18.67 -21.63 -1.54
C LEU A 229 18.71 -21.35 -3.05
N ARG A 230 18.63 -22.41 -3.87
CA ARG A 230 18.54 -22.28 -5.33
C ARG A 230 17.31 -21.48 -5.78
N LYS A 231 16.19 -21.54 -5.04
CA LYS A 231 15.00 -20.71 -5.30
C LYS A 231 15.24 -19.20 -5.10
N VAL A 232 16.32 -18.81 -4.44
CA VAL A 232 16.76 -17.41 -4.30
C VAL A 232 17.73 -17.02 -5.44
N THR A 233 18.62 -17.94 -5.82
CA THR A 233 19.70 -17.66 -6.79
C THR A 233 19.28 -17.83 -8.25
N ASP A 234 18.32 -18.69 -8.54
CA ASP A 234 17.95 -19.01 -9.93
C ASP A 234 16.96 -18.03 -10.54
N ILE A 235 16.41 -17.13 -9.71
CA ILE A 235 15.49 -16.08 -10.15
C ILE A 235 16.13 -15.30 -11.29
N SER A 236 15.45 -15.06 -12.40
CA SER A 236 16.05 -14.36 -13.54
C SER A 236 16.55 -12.96 -13.17
N ASP A 237 17.68 -12.55 -13.74
CA ASP A 237 18.32 -11.24 -13.48
C ASP A 237 18.11 -10.22 -14.61
N THR A 238 17.10 -10.43 -15.45
CA THR A 238 16.91 -9.61 -16.66
C THR A 238 16.16 -8.31 -16.39
N ASN A 239 15.22 -8.32 -15.45
CA ASN A 239 14.34 -7.19 -15.14
C ASN A 239 14.55 -6.67 -13.73
N VAL A 240 14.14 -5.41 -13.52
CA VAL A 240 13.96 -4.81 -12.20
C VAL A 240 13.07 -5.71 -11.32
N GLY A 241 13.34 -5.78 -10.02
CA GLY A 241 12.59 -6.64 -9.11
C GLY A 241 12.83 -6.42 -7.63
N PHE A 242 12.18 -7.23 -6.81
CA PHE A 242 12.32 -7.27 -5.36
C PHE A 242 12.42 -8.70 -4.82
N LEU A 243 12.90 -8.84 -3.57
CA LEU A 243 12.81 -10.08 -2.79
C LEU A 243 12.11 -9.83 -1.47
N MET A 244 11.29 -10.78 -1.01
CA MET A 244 10.54 -10.65 0.24
C MET A 244 10.92 -11.73 1.24
N PHE A 245 11.08 -11.30 2.50
CA PHE A 245 11.27 -12.16 3.65
C PHE A 245 9.89 -12.68 4.12
N TRP A 246 9.67 -13.98 4.00
CA TRP A 246 8.43 -14.62 4.48
C TRP A 246 8.58 -15.06 5.94
N ASN A 247 8.17 -14.19 6.85
CA ASN A 247 8.40 -14.36 8.29
C ASN A 247 7.31 -15.17 9.03
N GLN A 248 6.33 -15.72 8.33
CA GLN A 248 5.23 -16.45 8.98
C GLN A 248 5.66 -17.85 9.48
N GLY A 249 6.57 -18.49 8.75
CA GLY A 249 7.07 -19.83 9.05
C GLY A 249 8.13 -19.86 10.15
N MET A 250 8.25 -21.03 10.78
CA MET A 250 9.38 -21.36 11.66
C MET A 250 9.73 -22.83 11.50
N ALA A 251 11.02 -23.12 11.27
CA ALA A 251 11.51 -24.48 11.12
C ALA A 251 11.27 -25.32 12.38
N GLU A 252 10.87 -26.58 12.21
CA GLU A 252 10.49 -27.47 13.32
C GLU A 252 11.62 -27.69 14.33
N TRP A 253 12.88 -27.70 13.88
CA TRP A 253 14.03 -27.84 14.76
C TRP A 253 14.18 -26.65 15.72
N VAL A 254 13.83 -25.43 15.27
CA VAL A 254 13.83 -24.22 16.11
C VAL A 254 12.76 -24.35 17.20
N LYS A 255 11.54 -24.76 16.84
CA LYS A 255 10.44 -24.97 17.80
C LYS A 255 10.78 -26.03 18.85
N LYS A 256 11.46 -27.11 18.44
CA LYS A 256 11.87 -28.19 19.32
C LYS A 256 13.00 -27.76 20.26
N GLN A 257 13.99 -27.04 19.75
CA GLN A 257 15.14 -26.59 20.53
C GLN A 257 14.78 -25.46 21.50
N GLU A 258 13.94 -24.52 21.05
CA GLU A 258 13.55 -23.33 21.81
C GLU A 258 12.02 -23.12 21.72
N PRO A 259 11.24 -23.79 22.58
CA PRO A 259 9.78 -23.71 22.55
C PRO A 259 9.23 -22.29 22.78
N GLN A 260 9.96 -21.42 23.46
CA GLN A 260 9.51 -20.04 23.68
C GLN A 260 9.61 -19.17 22.42
N ALA A 261 10.28 -19.65 21.35
CA ALA A 261 10.26 -18.97 20.05
C ALA A 261 8.84 -18.84 19.48
N CYS A 262 7.89 -19.67 19.92
CA CYS A 262 6.48 -19.58 19.53
C CYS A 262 5.67 -18.56 20.35
N TYR A 263 6.24 -17.99 21.41
CA TYR A 263 5.55 -17.03 22.28
C TYR A 263 5.70 -15.63 21.66
N GLY A 264 4.81 -14.68 21.96
CA GLY A 264 4.92 -13.34 21.37
C GLY A 264 4.87 -13.26 19.83
N ARG A 265 4.46 -14.34 19.15
CA ARG A 265 4.25 -14.37 17.69
C ARG A 265 3.03 -13.55 17.27
N SER A 266 2.99 -13.14 16.02
CA SER A 266 1.84 -12.54 15.36
C SER A 266 1.40 -13.30 14.12
N THR A 267 0.42 -12.75 13.40
CA THR A 267 -0.17 -13.40 12.22
C THR A 267 0.83 -13.52 11.07
N PHE A 268 1.65 -12.49 10.82
CA PHE A 268 2.67 -12.49 9.76
C PHE A 268 4.12 -12.57 10.25
N ILE A 269 4.36 -12.46 11.56
CA ILE A 269 5.65 -12.74 12.19
C ILE A 269 5.47 -13.95 13.12
N GLY A 270 5.78 -15.15 12.62
CA GLY A 270 5.45 -16.43 13.24
C GLY A 270 6.25 -16.80 14.50
N PHE A 271 7.06 -15.89 15.03
CA PHE A 271 8.03 -16.14 16.09
C PHE A 271 8.19 -14.94 17.03
N ASP A 272 8.83 -15.19 18.18
CA ASP A 272 9.33 -14.16 19.08
C ASP A 272 10.58 -13.47 18.50
N VAL A 273 10.47 -12.19 18.16
CA VAL A 273 11.59 -11.37 17.65
C VAL A 273 12.69 -11.08 18.68
N ASP A 274 12.41 -11.33 19.96
CA ASP A 274 13.38 -11.16 21.06
C ASP A 274 14.19 -12.42 21.35
N ASN A 275 13.80 -13.55 20.75
CA ASN A 275 14.43 -14.84 21.00
C ASN A 275 15.83 -14.94 20.35
N PRO A 276 16.89 -15.30 21.10
CA PRO A 276 18.25 -15.38 20.57
C PRO A 276 18.44 -16.38 19.43
N LEU A 277 17.79 -17.55 19.48
CA LEU A 277 17.90 -18.55 18.42
C LEU A 277 17.20 -18.06 17.14
N VAL A 278 16.04 -17.42 17.27
CA VAL A 278 15.34 -16.80 16.13
C VAL A 278 16.22 -15.75 15.47
N ARG A 279 16.89 -14.91 16.27
CA ARG A 279 17.84 -13.90 15.76
C ARG A 279 19.05 -14.54 15.07
N GLU A 280 19.64 -15.59 15.64
CA GLU A 280 20.72 -16.36 14.99
C GLU A 280 20.29 -16.87 13.61
N VAL A 281 19.13 -17.52 13.54
CA VAL A 281 18.60 -18.13 12.31
C VAL A 281 18.36 -17.06 11.23
N TRP A 282 17.55 -16.04 11.54
CA TRP A 282 17.20 -15.03 10.56
C TRP A 282 18.36 -14.10 10.21
N GLY A 283 19.26 -13.81 11.16
CA GLY A 283 20.48 -13.06 10.87
C GLY A 283 21.42 -13.81 9.93
N THR A 284 21.55 -15.12 10.12
CA THR A 284 22.34 -15.98 9.22
C THR A 284 21.73 -16.02 7.82
N ILE A 285 20.40 -16.19 7.73
CA ILE A 285 19.67 -16.17 6.45
C ILE A 285 19.83 -14.82 5.76
N ALA A 286 19.53 -13.71 6.44
CA ALA A 286 19.60 -12.36 5.88
C ALA A 286 20.98 -12.05 5.29
N ARG A 287 22.04 -12.39 6.03
CA ARG A 287 23.42 -12.18 5.60
C ARG A 287 23.74 -13.00 4.35
N GLU A 288 23.37 -14.27 4.32
CA GLU A 288 23.69 -15.14 3.18
C GLU A 288 22.86 -14.79 1.95
N THR A 289 21.56 -14.53 2.11
CA THR A 289 20.71 -14.12 0.98
C THR A 289 21.18 -12.79 0.41
N GLY A 290 21.58 -11.83 1.26
CA GLY A 290 22.22 -10.59 0.81
C GLY A 290 23.48 -10.88 -0.02
N ARG A 291 24.40 -11.69 0.52
CA ARG A 291 25.66 -12.05 -0.17
C ARG A 291 25.40 -12.68 -1.54
N LEU A 292 24.42 -13.57 -1.65
CA LEU A 292 24.10 -14.32 -2.87
C LEU A 292 23.42 -13.49 -3.95
N THR A 293 22.72 -12.43 -3.57
CA THR A 293 21.90 -11.62 -4.48
C THR A 293 22.49 -10.24 -4.75
N ARG A 294 23.75 -10.03 -4.34
CA ARG A 294 24.47 -8.78 -4.55
C ARG A 294 24.62 -8.44 -6.03
N GLY A 295 24.25 -7.20 -6.38
CA GLY A 295 24.36 -6.66 -7.74
C GLY A 295 23.32 -7.22 -8.73
N ARG A 296 22.32 -7.96 -8.23
CA ARG A 296 21.25 -8.53 -9.04
C ARG A 296 20.13 -7.52 -9.25
N LYS A 297 19.61 -7.43 -10.48
CA LYS A 297 18.47 -6.60 -10.85
C LYS A 297 17.19 -6.92 -10.09
N VAL A 298 16.99 -8.20 -9.73
CA VAL A 298 15.82 -8.62 -8.94
C VAL A 298 15.82 -8.07 -7.50
N THR A 299 16.83 -7.30 -7.10
CA THR A 299 16.90 -6.61 -5.80
C THR A 299 16.92 -5.09 -5.93
N GLN A 300 16.72 -4.54 -7.14
CA GLN A 300 16.75 -3.09 -7.40
C GLN A 300 15.60 -2.32 -6.76
N LEU A 301 14.44 -2.94 -6.53
CA LEU A 301 13.36 -2.38 -5.71
C LEU A 301 13.50 -2.77 -4.24
N GLY A 302 14.67 -3.28 -3.85
CA GLY A 302 15.02 -3.62 -2.49
C GLY A 302 14.49 -4.96 -1.99
N TYR A 303 14.76 -5.21 -0.71
CA TYR A 303 14.26 -6.34 0.05
C TYR A 303 13.09 -5.89 0.93
N ILE A 304 11.95 -6.54 0.77
CA ILE A 304 10.79 -6.40 1.65
C ILE A 304 11.07 -7.19 2.92
N LEU A 305 11.36 -6.50 4.02
CA LEU A 305 11.82 -7.13 5.27
C LEU A 305 10.71 -7.88 6.02
N ALA A 306 9.44 -7.56 5.75
CA ALA A 306 8.28 -8.28 6.27
C ALA A 306 7.00 -7.91 5.49
N ASN A 307 6.07 -8.87 5.43
CA ASN A 307 4.69 -8.67 4.99
C ASN A 307 3.81 -8.24 6.18
N GLU A 308 3.23 -7.04 6.14
CA GLU A 308 2.25 -6.53 7.13
C GLU A 308 2.63 -6.80 8.60
N PRO A 309 3.85 -6.47 9.05
CA PRO A 309 4.24 -6.78 10.42
C PRO A 309 3.37 -6.04 11.44
N HIS A 310 3.00 -6.73 12.50
CA HIS A 310 2.30 -6.19 13.66
C HIS A 310 2.40 -7.15 14.85
N TRP A 311 2.13 -6.66 16.06
CA TRP A 311 2.08 -7.42 17.32
C TRP A 311 0.95 -6.88 18.20
N HIS A 312 -0.30 -7.06 17.77
CA HIS A 312 -1.48 -6.64 18.52
C HIS A 312 -1.54 -7.35 19.87
N SER A 313 -1.33 -6.59 20.93
CA SER A 313 -1.18 -7.10 22.29
C SER A 313 -2.46 -7.04 23.14
N ILE A 314 -3.59 -6.61 22.59
CA ILE A 314 -4.84 -6.40 23.35
C ILE A 314 -5.63 -7.70 23.49
N ALA A 315 -6.24 -7.90 24.66
CA ALA A 315 -7.07 -9.05 25.03
C ALA A 315 -8.43 -9.14 24.29
N SER A 316 -8.60 -8.43 23.18
CA SER A 316 -9.83 -8.38 22.38
C SER A 316 -9.51 -8.08 20.92
N GLY A 317 -10.48 -8.28 20.03
CA GLY A 317 -10.34 -8.02 18.60
C GLY A 317 -10.12 -9.29 17.78
N TRP A 318 -9.90 -9.12 16.48
CA TRP A 318 -9.86 -10.22 15.52
C TRP A 318 -8.64 -11.12 15.70
N THR A 319 -7.48 -10.57 16.10
CA THR A 319 -6.22 -11.31 16.29
C THR A 319 -6.27 -12.37 17.38
N ARG A 320 -7.28 -12.33 18.27
CA ARG A 320 -7.48 -13.40 19.27
C ARG A 320 -7.80 -14.74 18.62
N ARG A 321 -8.42 -14.73 17.45
CA ARG A 321 -8.78 -15.94 16.70
C ARG A 321 -7.57 -16.59 16.02
N THR A 322 -6.52 -15.81 15.75
CA THR A 322 -5.27 -16.29 15.12
C THR A 322 -4.22 -16.74 16.13
N GLY A 323 -4.50 -16.59 17.44
CA GLY A 323 -3.57 -16.96 18.51
C GLY A 323 -2.35 -16.04 18.61
N GLU A 324 -2.45 -14.83 18.05
CA GLU A 324 -1.41 -13.81 18.12
C GLU A 324 -1.24 -13.27 19.54
N MET A 325 0.00 -12.97 19.95
CA MET A 325 0.39 -12.33 21.21
C MET A 325 -0.48 -12.81 22.40
N GLN A 326 -0.53 -14.12 22.66
CA GLN A 326 -1.30 -14.70 23.79
C GLN A 326 -0.50 -14.76 25.09
N GLN A 327 0.83 -14.83 24.97
CA GLN A 327 1.77 -14.86 26.08
C GLN A 327 3.11 -14.30 25.64
N LEU A 328 3.90 -13.86 26.60
CA LEU A 328 5.26 -13.37 26.38
C LEU A 328 6.27 -14.48 26.65
N SER A 329 7.37 -14.48 25.91
CA SER A 329 8.55 -15.26 26.30
C SER A 329 9.24 -14.59 27.49
N THR A 330 10.09 -15.34 28.18
CA THR A 330 11.00 -14.79 29.19
C THR A 330 11.94 -13.76 28.56
N TYR A 331 12.36 -13.96 27.31
CA TYR A 331 13.21 -13.01 26.59
C TYR A 331 12.52 -11.65 26.37
N THR A 332 11.27 -11.66 25.90
CA THR A 332 10.48 -10.42 25.73
C THR A 332 10.23 -9.75 27.08
N LEU A 333 9.89 -10.51 28.12
CA LEU A 333 9.61 -9.97 29.45
C LEU A 333 10.86 -9.34 30.08
N ASP A 334 12.02 -10.00 29.97
CA ASP A 334 13.28 -9.49 30.51
C ASP A 334 13.75 -8.25 29.76
N LYS A 335 13.61 -8.22 28.43
CA LYS A 335 13.87 -6.99 27.66
C LYS A 335 12.91 -5.86 28.04
N PHE A 336 11.64 -6.15 28.34
CA PHE A 336 10.70 -5.14 28.83
C PHE A 336 11.12 -4.59 30.19
N ARG A 337 11.51 -5.45 31.14
CA ARG A 337 12.03 -5.05 32.45
C ARG A 337 13.27 -4.17 32.33
N GLN A 338 14.19 -4.50 31.42
CA GLN A 338 15.35 -3.67 31.13
C GLN A 338 14.98 -2.34 30.47
N TRP A 339 13.98 -2.34 29.59
CA TRP A 339 13.47 -1.10 29.00
C TRP A 339 12.86 -0.19 30.06
N LEU A 340 12.06 -0.73 30.98
CA LEU A 340 11.50 0.01 32.12
C LEU A 340 12.60 0.57 33.02
N LYS A 341 13.62 -0.24 33.33
CA LYS A 341 14.77 0.21 34.12
C LYS A 341 15.46 1.42 33.47
N ARG A 342 15.59 1.45 32.14
CA ARG A 342 16.13 2.62 31.42
C ARG A 342 15.14 3.79 31.40
N LYS A 343 13.86 3.54 31.12
CA LYS A 343 12.82 4.57 31.04
C LYS A 343 12.67 5.37 32.34
N TYR A 344 12.87 4.71 33.47
CA TYR A 344 12.77 5.29 34.80
C TYR A 344 14.15 5.60 35.42
N ASP A 345 15.24 5.57 34.65
CA ASP A 345 16.61 5.83 35.13
C ASP A 345 17.03 5.00 36.37
N GLY A 346 16.48 3.79 36.49
CA GLY A 346 16.67 2.90 37.64
C GLY A 346 15.85 3.26 38.89
N ASP A 347 14.98 4.26 38.83
CA ASP A 347 14.07 4.66 39.90
C ASP A 347 12.79 3.79 39.89
N LEU A 348 12.82 2.73 40.70
CA LEU A 348 11.68 1.84 40.86
C LEU A 348 10.50 2.50 41.59
N ASP A 349 10.77 3.47 42.48
CA ASP A 349 9.72 4.15 43.23
C ASP A 349 8.90 5.06 42.32
N ALA A 350 9.55 5.71 41.34
CA ALA A 350 8.87 6.45 40.27
C ALA A 350 7.97 5.53 39.42
N LEU A 351 8.46 4.35 39.03
CA LEU A 351 7.65 3.36 38.31
C LEU A 351 6.45 2.92 39.15
N ASN A 352 6.68 2.49 40.39
CA ASN A 352 5.63 2.03 41.29
C ASN A 352 4.58 3.12 41.53
N SER A 353 5.00 4.38 41.63
CA SER A 353 4.10 5.53 41.77
C SER A 353 3.24 5.73 40.52
N ASN A 354 3.84 5.68 39.33
CA ASN A 354 3.12 5.82 38.07
C ASN A 354 2.15 4.66 37.81
N TRP A 355 2.61 3.42 38.02
CA TRP A 355 1.84 2.21 37.74
C TRP A 355 0.87 1.84 38.87
N LYS A 356 1.01 2.48 40.05
CA LYS A 356 0.28 2.15 41.29
C LYS A 356 0.53 0.70 41.72
N THR A 357 1.79 0.32 41.73
CA THR A 357 2.29 -1.03 42.06
C THR A 357 3.20 -0.99 43.29
N GLY A 358 3.71 -2.16 43.70
CA GLY A 358 4.62 -2.33 44.83
C GLY A 358 5.73 -3.32 44.56
N PHE A 359 6.28 -3.31 43.34
CA PHE A 359 7.39 -4.19 42.97
C PHE A 359 8.62 -3.87 43.82
N GLN A 360 9.38 -4.90 44.20
CA GLN A 360 10.57 -4.75 45.04
C GLN A 360 11.85 -4.55 44.23
N GLU A 361 11.83 -4.95 42.95
CA GLU A 361 12.92 -4.77 41.99
C GLU A 361 12.35 -4.85 40.56
N PHE A 362 13.10 -4.36 39.57
CA PHE A 362 12.67 -4.41 38.16
C PHE A 362 12.50 -5.86 37.65
N ASP A 363 13.32 -6.79 38.13
CA ASP A 363 13.27 -8.20 37.70
C ASP A 363 12.02 -8.93 38.22
N ALA A 364 11.33 -8.37 39.22
CA ALA A 364 10.07 -8.88 39.75
C ALA A 364 8.83 -8.30 39.06
N ILE A 365 8.99 -7.43 38.05
CA ILE A 365 7.86 -6.83 37.34
C ILE A 365 7.13 -7.91 36.53
N GLU A 366 5.82 -7.96 36.71
CA GLU A 366 4.90 -8.78 35.91
C GLU A 366 3.76 -7.90 35.40
N ILE A 367 3.20 -8.25 34.25
CA ILE A 367 2.01 -7.60 33.68
C ILE A 367 0.95 -8.63 33.33
N GLU A 368 -0.32 -8.23 33.43
CA GLU A 368 -1.41 -9.02 32.84
C GLU A 368 -1.26 -9.03 31.31
N PHE A 369 -1.24 -10.23 30.72
CA PHE A 369 -1.10 -10.40 29.29
C PHE A 369 -2.06 -11.48 28.77
N PRO A 370 -2.77 -11.27 27.65
CA PRO A 370 -2.79 -10.06 26.80
C PRO A 370 -3.36 -8.82 27.52
N ILE A 371 -3.04 -7.63 27.03
CA ILE A 371 -3.34 -6.38 27.72
C ILE A 371 -4.84 -6.03 27.66
N PRO A 372 -5.49 -5.69 28.79
CA PRO A 372 -6.87 -5.27 28.78
C PRO A 372 -7.08 -3.94 28.03
N ALA A 373 -8.00 -3.89 27.06
CA ALA A 373 -8.29 -2.65 26.30
C ALA A 373 -8.67 -1.45 27.19
N LYS A 374 -9.28 -1.71 28.35
CA LYS A 374 -9.77 -0.70 29.29
C LYS A 374 -8.66 0.14 29.93
N ILE A 375 -7.40 -0.30 29.89
CA ILE A 375 -6.28 0.42 30.52
C ILE A 375 -5.56 1.39 29.56
N GLN A 376 -6.04 1.57 28.32
CA GLN A 376 -5.52 2.60 27.44
C GLN A 376 -5.56 3.99 28.12
N GLY A 377 -4.46 4.73 28.02
CA GLY A 377 -4.26 6.03 28.68
C GLY A 377 -3.72 5.94 30.12
N THR A 378 -3.38 4.73 30.59
CA THR A 378 -2.61 4.55 31.84
C THR A 378 -1.10 4.48 31.57
N PRO A 379 -0.23 4.82 32.55
CA PRO A 379 1.22 4.71 32.39
C PRO A 379 1.71 3.32 31.95
N MET A 380 1.14 2.24 32.51
CA MET A 380 1.50 0.87 32.13
C MET A 380 1.18 0.57 30.67
N TYR A 381 0.03 1.03 30.17
CA TYR A 381 -0.33 0.88 28.75
C TYR A 381 0.63 1.66 27.86
N TYR A 382 0.94 2.91 28.24
CA TYR A 382 1.86 3.75 27.49
C TYR A 382 3.25 3.10 27.37
N ASP A 383 3.81 2.69 28.51
CA ASP A 383 5.13 2.07 28.59
C ASP A 383 5.19 0.77 27.77
N TRP A 384 4.15 -0.07 27.83
CA TRP A 384 4.09 -1.26 26.97
C TRP A 384 3.98 -0.93 25.49
N ALA A 385 3.07 -0.03 25.10
CA ALA A 385 2.88 0.32 23.69
C ALA A 385 4.17 0.87 23.08
N ARG A 386 4.87 1.74 23.83
CA ARG A 386 6.16 2.29 23.42
C ARG A 386 7.24 1.22 23.36
N TYR A 387 7.36 0.35 24.37
CA TYR A 387 8.28 -0.78 24.32
C TYR A 387 8.01 -1.72 23.13
N ASN A 388 6.75 -2.02 22.83
CA ASN A 388 6.37 -2.90 21.74
C ASN A 388 6.73 -2.29 20.37
N MET A 389 6.70 -0.96 20.23
CA MET A 389 7.26 -0.25 19.07
C MET A 389 8.79 -0.35 19.03
N ASP A 390 9.46 -0.06 20.16
CA ASP A 390 10.93 -0.07 20.24
C ASP A 390 11.52 -1.47 19.95
N ARG A 391 10.88 -2.55 20.39
CA ARG A 391 11.34 -3.92 20.11
C ARG A 391 11.13 -4.32 18.64
N ALA A 392 10.09 -3.81 17.99
CA ALA A 392 9.89 -4.00 16.55
C ALA A 392 10.96 -3.24 15.75
N ILE A 393 11.27 -2.00 16.14
CA ILE A 393 12.38 -1.23 15.57
C ILE A 393 13.71 -1.97 15.75
N ASP A 394 13.98 -2.51 16.95
CA ASP A 394 15.19 -3.31 17.23
C ASP A 394 15.29 -4.55 16.33
N TRP A 395 14.17 -5.24 16.10
CA TRP A 395 14.12 -6.37 15.16
C TRP A 395 14.47 -5.97 13.73
N PHE A 396 13.83 -4.94 13.19
CA PHE A 396 14.08 -4.52 11.81
C PHE A 396 15.47 -3.92 11.63
N THR A 397 15.98 -3.19 12.63
CA THR A 397 17.36 -2.70 12.65
C THR A 397 18.34 -3.87 12.63
N PHE A 398 18.09 -4.91 13.42
CA PHE A 398 18.90 -6.11 13.44
C PHE A 398 18.91 -6.84 12.08
N ILE A 399 17.75 -7.12 11.50
CA ILE A 399 17.65 -7.85 10.23
C ILE A 399 18.25 -7.06 9.07
N GLN A 400 17.95 -5.77 8.98
CA GLN A 400 18.58 -4.90 7.98
C GLN A 400 20.11 -4.88 8.16
N GLY A 401 20.59 -4.74 9.40
CA GLY A 401 22.02 -4.77 9.71
C GLY A 401 22.70 -6.09 9.32
N GLU A 402 22.05 -7.23 9.49
CA GLU A 402 22.56 -8.53 9.05
C GLU A 402 22.56 -8.69 7.53
N LEU A 403 21.50 -8.23 6.85
CA LEU A 403 21.44 -8.16 5.39
C LEU A 403 22.59 -7.32 4.82
N LEU A 404 22.81 -6.13 5.38
CA LEU A 404 23.85 -5.20 4.93
C LEU A 404 25.29 -5.72 5.15
N LYS A 405 25.50 -6.67 6.07
CA LYS A 405 26.80 -7.38 6.17
C LYS A 405 27.09 -8.27 4.96
N GLY A 406 26.04 -8.83 4.34
CA GLY A 406 26.14 -9.63 3.11
C GLY A 406 26.12 -8.77 1.84
N ASN A 407 25.27 -7.74 1.83
CA ASN A 407 25.11 -6.79 0.74
C ASN A 407 25.00 -5.35 1.26
N PRO A 408 26.13 -4.63 1.44
CA PRO A 408 26.18 -3.24 1.89
C PRO A 408 25.37 -2.23 1.09
N ASP A 409 25.04 -2.56 -0.16
CA ASP A 409 24.33 -1.70 -1.10
C ASP A 409 22.86 -2.12 -1.27
N ALA A 410 22.37 -3.03 -0.40
CA ALA A 410 21.00 -3.53 -0.45
C ALA A 410 20.00 -2.45 -0.03
N ASP A 411 19.07 -2.15 -0.94
CA ASP A 411 17.89 -1.36 -0.58
C ASP A 411 16.88 -2.18 0.23
N THR A 412 16.15 -1.53 1.11
CA THR A 412 15.17 -2.19 1.98
C THR A 412 13.93 -1.36 2.12
N HIS A 413 12.80 -2.05 2.30
CA HIS A 413 11.56 -1.46 2.77
C HIS A 413 10.74 -2.50 3.54
N ILE A 414 9.68 -2.07 4.19
CA ILE A 414 8.74 -2.95 4.92
C ILE A 414 7.38 -2.73 4.30
N LYS A 415 6.59 -3.78 4.05
CA LYS A 415 5.20 -3.62 3.61
C LYS A 415 4.34 -3.23 4.82
N HIS A 416 4.33 -1.94 5.18
CA HIS A 416 3.58 -1.44 6.31
C HIS A 416 2.08 -1.36 6.03
N SER A 417 1.29 -1.83 7.00
CA SER A 417 -0.14 -1.56 6.98
C SER A 417 -0.47 -0.15 7.46
N THR A 418 -0.76 0.75 6.53
CA THR A 418 -0.89 2.21 6.82
C THR A 418 -2.03 2.56 7.77
N HIS A 419 -3.09 1.75 7.83
CA HIS A 419 -4.12 1.87 8.86
C HIS A 419 -3.58 1.79 10.30
N HIS A 420 -2.42 1.17 10.57
CA HIS A 420 -1.79 1.22 11.89
C HIS A 420 -1.38 2.64 12.32
N TYR A 421 -1.16 3.53 11.36
CA TYR A 421 -0.97 4.95 11.62
C TYR A 421 -2.31 5.70 11.62
N THR A 422 -3.15 5.53 10.60
CA THR A 422 -4.35 6.38 10.42
C THR A 422 -5.51 6.02 11.34
N ASP A 423 -5.58 4.79 11.85
CA ASP A 423 -6.56 4.40 12.88
C ASP A 423 -6.07 4.81 14.28
N ASN A 424 -6.95 4.73 15.28
CA ASN A 424 -6.62 5.16 16.65
C ASN A 424 -5.92 4.10 17.52
N ALA A 425 -5.83 2.84 17.09
CA ALA A 425 -5.21 1.79 17.88
C ALA A 425 -3.67 1.94 17.85
N ARG A 426 -2.98 1.67 18.98
CA ARG A 426 -1.50 1.77 19.10
C ARG A 426 -0.81 0.59 19.79
N SER A 427 -1.55 -0.48 20.05
CA SER A 427 -1.03 -1.66 20.74
C SER A 427 -0.35 -2.68 19.81
N HIS A 428 -0.12 -2.33 18.56
CA HIS A 428 0.39 -3.21 17.49
C HIS A 428 1.91 -3.17 17.32
N GLY A 429 2.62 -2.27 18.01
CA GLY A 429 4.09 -2.21 17.97
C GLY A 429 4.67 -1.66 16.67
N ILE A 430 3.90 -0.90 15.89
CA ILE A 430 4.39 -0.25 14.66
C ILE A 430 4.51 1.25 14.94
N ASP A 431 5.73 1.75 14.83
CA ASP A 431 6.06 3.19 14.82
C ASP A 431 6.40 3.53 13.37
N LEU A 432 5.40 4.03 12.63
CA LEU A 432 5.51 4.23 11.19
C LEU A 432 6.64 5.22 10.85
N GLU A 433 6.79 6.31 11.61
CA GLU A 433 7.86 7.27 11.40
C GLU A 433 9.25 6.63 11.48
N THR A 434 9.50 5.87 12.54
CA THR A 434 10.83 5.29 12.75
C THR A 434 11.15 4.22 11.72
N LEU A 435 10.17 3.42 11.33
CA LEU A 435 10.38 2.34 10.36
C LEU A 435 10.52 2.90 8.93
N THR A 436 9.75 3.93 8.56
CA THR A 436 9.97 4.69 7.32
C THR A 436 11.35 5.35 7.29
N GLU A 437 11.86 5.85 8.42
CA GLU A 437 13.21 6.41 8.49
C GLU A 437 14.31 5.33 8.34
N LEU A 438 14.11 4.16 8.97
CA LEU A 438 15.07 3.06 9.02
C LEU A 438 15.39 2.47 7.64
N THR A 439 14.37 2.25 6.81
CA THR A 439 14.52 1.59 5.50
C THR A 439 15.04 2.56 4.44
N SER A 440 15.73 2.09 3.39
CA SER A 440 16.25 3.00 2.35
C SER A 440 15.16 3.48 1.39
N MET A 441 14.06 2.73 1.27
CA MET A 441 12.86 3.07 0.52
C MET A 441 11.65 3.11 1.46
N ILE A 442 10.62 3.88 1.10
CA ILE A 442 9.32 3.85 1.78
C ILE A 442 8.55 2.63 1.29
N GLY A 443 7.96 1.86 2.20
CA GLY A 443 7.17 0.68 1.85
C GLY A 443 5.82 0.65 2.57
N ASP A 444 4.76 0.22 1.86
CA ASP A 444 3.42 0.11 2.41
C ASP A 444 2.50 -0.84 1.60
N ASP A 445 1.24 -0.96 2.06
CA ASP A 445 0.13 -1.68 1.43
C ASP A 445 -1.16 -0.82 1.31
N ALA A 446 -1.01 0.50 1.15
CA ALA A 446 -2.07 1.46 1.43
C ALA A 446 -3.42 1.14 0.78
N LYS A 447 -4.49 1.58 1.46
CA LYS A 447 -5.87 1.25 1.09
C LYS A 447 -6.63 2.51 0.68
N ALA A 448 -7.41 2.34 -0.37
CA ALA A 448 -8.46 3.24 -0.81
C ALA A 448 -9.63 2.37 -1.26
N ARG A 449 -10.87 2.90 -1.23
CA ARG A 449 -12.06 2.08 -1.46
C ARG A 449 -13.15 2.84 -2.17
N GLU A 450 -13.63 2.34 -3.31
CA GLU A 450 -14.83 2.90 -3.97
C GLU A 450 -16.12 2.58 -3.21
N THR A 451 -16.09 1.62 -2.29
CA THR A 451 -17.24 1.22 -1.50
C THR A 451 -16.86 0.97 -0.03
N ARG A 452 -17.88 0.90 0.82
CA ARG A 452 -17.70 0.63 2.25
C ARG A 452 -17.10 -0.73 2.52
N THR A 453 -16.59 -0.91 3.73
CA THR A 453 -16.06 -2.20 4.16
C THR A 453 -17.22 -3.16 4.33
N ARG A 454 -17.00 -4.43 3.98
CA ARG A 454 -17.95 -5.52 4.22
C ARG A 454 -18.29 -5.70 5.70
N LEU A 455 -17.43 -5.20 6.58
CA LEU A 455 -17.64 -5.23 8.03
C LEU A 455 -18.72 -4.23 8.49
N SER A 456 -19.06 -3.23 7.67
CA SER A 456 -20.07 -2.21 8.00
C SER A 456 -21.34 -2.36 7.16
N LYS A 457 -22.48 -2.47 7.85
CA LYS A 457 -23.82 -2.35 7.21
C LYS A 457 -24.31 -0.91 7.14
N LYS A 458 -23.69 0.01 7.90
CA LYS A 458 -24.06 1.42 7.94
C LYS A 458 -23.20 2.21 6.97
N ALA A 459 -23.76 3.30 6.45
CA ALA A 459 -22.96 4.28 5.73
C ALA A 459 -21.83 4.78 6.64
N GLU A 460 -20.63 4.78 6.11
CA GLU A 460 -19.46 5.33 6.76
C GLU A 460 -19.43 6.86 6.58
N PRO A 461 -18.79 7.64 7.48
CA PRO A 461 -18.87 9.10 7.44
C PRO A 461 -18.42 9.73 6.11
N TRP A 462 -17.42 9.15 5.44
CA TRP A 462 -16.91 9.68 4.16
C TRP A 462 -17.95 9.62 3.02
N GLU A 463 -18.90 8.66 3.07
CA GLU A 463 -19.95 8.50 2.05
C GLU A 463 -20.91 9.71 2.01
N GLU A 464 -20.90 10.53 3.07
CA GLU A 464 -21.65 11.78 3.10
C GLU A 464 -21.10 12.83 2.12
N HIS A 465 -19.80 12.78 1.78
CA HIS A 465 -19.12 13.86 1.06
C HIS A 465 -18.36 13.38 -0.18
N TYR A 466 -17.76 12.19 -0.13
CA TYR A 466 -16.81 11.72 -1.14
C TYR A 466 -17.33 10.54 -1.94
N SER A 467 -16.82 10.40 -3.16
CA SER A 467 -17.13 9.29 -4.07
C SER A 467 -16.36 8.01 -3.74
N TYR A 468 -15.27 8.12 -2.98
CA TYR A 468 -14.50 6.99 -2.46
C TYR A 468 -13.76 7.36 -1.17
N PHE A 469 -13.35 6.33 -0.42
CA PHE A 469 -12.52 6.48 0.77
C PHE A 469 -11.06 6.71 0.37
N TRP A 470 -10.60 7.95 0.54
CA TRP A 470 -9.25 8.42 0.19
C TRP A 470 -8.35 8.70 1.41
N GLY A 471 -8.95 8.78 2.61
CA GLY A 471 -8.30 9.34 3.80
C GLY A 471 -7.10 8.55 4.32
N GLU A 472 -7.15 7.21 4.28
CA GLU A 472 -6.04 6.35 4.68
C GLU A 472 -4.83 6.55 3.76
N LEU A 473 -5.03 6.39 2.45
CA LEU A 473 -4.02 6.67 1.42
C LEU A 473 -3.39 8.05 1.62
N ALA A 474 -4.20 9.10 1.63
CA ALA A 474 -3.64 10.45 1.59
C ALA A 474 -2.90 10.84 2.86
N MET A 475 -3.50 10.61 4.03
CA MET A 475 -2.90 11.03 5.29
C MET A 475 -1.62 10.25 5.61
N SER A 476 -1.58 8.95 5.28
CA SER A 476 -0.38 8.14 5.49
C SER A 476 0.73 8.53 4.53
N TYR A 477 0.44 8.81 3.26
CA TYR A 477 1.47 9.20 2.29
C TYR A 477 2.04 10.57 2.62
N ASP A 478 1.21 11.58 2.90
CA ASP A 478 1.72 12.89 3.32
C ASP A 478 2.54 12.80 4.63
N PHE A 479 2.27 11.84 5.51
CA PHE A 479 3.09 11.56 6.69
C PHE A 479 4.44 10.94 6.33
N MET A 480 4.46 9.82 5.59
CA MET A 480 5.71 9.13 5.22
C MET A 480 6.62 10.02 4.36
N GLU A 481 6.05 10.79 3.44
CA GLU A 481 6.77 11.79 2.64
C GLU A 481 7.24 13.01 3.47
N SER A 482 6.59 13.29 4.60
CA SER A 482 7.13 14.28 5.55
C SER A 482 8.31 13.74 6.33
N VAL A 483 8.35 12.44 6.60
CA VAL A 483 9.44 11.76 7.30
C VAL A 483 10.65 11.61 6.38
N SER A 484 10.46 11.15 5.15
CA SER A 484 11.53 10.83 4.19
C SER A 484 11.21 11.32 2.75
N PRO A 485 11.21 12.65 2.49
CA PRO A 485 10.78 13.23 1.22
C PRO A 485 11.64 12.89 0.00
N GLU A 486 12.82 12.31 0.21
CA GLU A 486 13.81 12.00 -0.84
C GLU A 486 13.94 10.49 -1.07
N LYS A 487 13.03 9.67 -0.56
CA LYS A 487 13.07 8.21 -0.77
C LYS A 487 12.09 7.80 -1.86
N ILE A 488 12.48 6.78 -2.62
CA ILE A 488 11.55 6.05 -3.49
C ILE A 488 10.44 5.41 -2.63
N HIS A 489 9.20 5.52 -3.09
CA HIS A 489 8.02 5.03 -2.38
C HIS A 489 7.37 3.86 -3.11
N ILE A 490 7.34 2.70 -2.46
CA ILE A 490 6.90 1.43 -3.03
C ILE A 490 5.68 0.91 -2.27
N ASN A 491 4.52 0.93 -2.91
CA ASN A 491 3.35 0.22 -2.41
C ASN A 491 3.42 -1.23 -2.92
N SER A 492 3.89 -2.14 -2.08
CA SER A 492 4.16 -3.51 -2.51
C SER A 492 2.94 -4.44 -2.53
N GLU A 493 1.77 -3.94 -2.11
CA GLU A 493 0.48 -4.62 -2.24
C GLU A 493 -0.66 -3.61 -2.12
N SER A 494 -0.90 -2.79 -3.16
CA SER A 494 -1.96 -1.79 -3.03
C SER A 494 -3.33 -2.44 -3.03
N HIS A 495 -4.14 -2.05 -2.05
CA HIS A 495 -5.53 -2.51 -1.94
C HIS A 495 -6.51 -1.49 -2.53
N PHE A 496 -6.12 -0.85 -3.63
CA PHE A 496 -6.94 0.15 -4.33
C PHE A 496 -7.98 -0.48 -5.25
N LEU A 497 -7.73 -1.67 -5.81
CA LEU A 497 -8.69 -2.37 -6.67
C LEU A 497 -9.61 -3.31 -5.88
N SER A 498 -9.08 -3.94 -4.84
CA SER A 498 -9.84 -4.79 -3.93
C SER A 498 -9.06 -5.14 -2.66
N SER A 499 -9.75 -5.66 -1.64
CA SER A 499 -9.11 -6.34 -0.49
C SER A 499 -10.01 -7.45 0.04
N ALA A 500 -9.56 -8.15 1.08
CA ALA A 500 -10.41 -9.07 1.85
C ALA A 500 -11.55 -8.35 2.60
N HIS A 501 -11.51 -7.02 2.74
CA HIS A 501 -12.50 -6.23 3.49
C HIS A 501 -13.38 -5.34 2.61
N TRP A 502 -13.10 -5.20 1.32
CA TRP A 502 -13.97 -4.47 0.40
C TRP A 502 -13.87 -5.07 -1.01
N ARG A 503 -15.02 -5.12 -1.68
CA ARG A 503 -15.14 -5.62 -3.05
C ARG A 503 -16.33 -4.95 -3.71
N LYS A 504 -16.21 -4.65 -5.00
CA LYS A 504 -17.31 -4.24 -5.85
C LYS A 504 -17.14 -4.93 -7.18
N LEU A 505 -18.09 -5.80 -7.51
CA LEU A 505 -18.23 -6.29 -8.88
C LEU A 505 -18.69 -5.09 -9.71
N ASP A 506 -18.00 -4.84 -10.82
CA ASP A 506 -18.14 -3.60 -11.60
C ASP A 506 -17.69 -2.34 -10.84
N THR A 507 -16.42 -2.38 -10.40
CA THR A 507 -15.71 -1.17 -9.94
C THR A 507 -15.68 -0.15 -11.09
N SER A 508 -15.72 1.15 -10.80
CA SER A 508 -15.73 2.17 -11.86
C SER A 508 -14.33 2.45 -12.43
N VAL A 509 -14.22 2.64 -13.74
CA VAL A 509 -12.95 3.02 -14.41
C VAL A 509 -12.42 4.35 -13.88
N GLU A 510 -13.30 5.33 -13.68
CA GLU A 510 -12.92 6.68 -13.23
C GLU A 510 -12.32 6.65 -11.82
N TYR A 511 -12.75 5.70 -10.97
CA TYR A 511 -12.14 5.51 -9.66
C TYR A 511 -10.70 5.01 -9.77
N VAL A 512 -10.43 4.07 -10.66
CA VAL A 512 -9.09 3.52 -10.90
C VAL A 512 -8.16 4.64 -11.39
N GLU A 513 -8.61 5.42 -12.36
CA GLU A 513 -7.87 6.59 -12.86
C GLU A 513 -7.58 7.58 -11.72
N SER A 514 -8.60 7.92 -10.92
CA SER A 514 -8.48 8.87 -9.82
C SER A 514 -7.53 8.41 -8.72
N VAL A 515 -7.64 7.16 -8.27
CA VAL A 515 -6.92 6.67 -7.09
C VAL A 515 -5.43 6.47 -7.35
N TYR A 516 -5.06 5.94 -8.53
CA TYR A 516 -3.65 5.78 -8.90
C TYR A 516 -2.99 7.11 -9.23
N TRP A 517 -3.73 8.04 -9.84
CA TRP A 517 -3.24 9.41 -10.01
C TRP A 517 -3.01 10.10 -8.67
N LEU A 518 -3.96 9.98 -7.74
CA LEU A 518 -3.83 10.53 -6.39
C LEU A 518 -2.61 9.96 -5.67
N ALA A 519 -2.47 8.63 -5.63
CA ALA A 519 -1.37 7.96 -4.94
C ALA A 519 0.00 8.39 -5.49
N THR A 520 0.15 8.45 -6.82
CA THR A 520 1.40 8.87 -7.48
C THR A 520 1.71 10.33 -7.20
N LEU A 521 0.71 11.21 -7.27
CA LEU A 521 0.87 12.63 -6.97
C LEU A 521 1.22 12.89 -5.49
N LEU A 522 0.86 11.99 -4.60
CA LEU A 522 1.19 12.07 -3.19
C LEU A 522 2.59 11.53 -2.86
N GLY A 523 3.16 10.65 -3.69
CA GLY A 523 4.51 10.11 -3.45
C GLY A 523 4.85 8.79 -4.14
N MET A 524 3.86 7.98 -4.55
CA MET A 524 4.11 6.61 -5.02
C MET A 524 4.98 6.55 -6.29
N ASP A 525 6.05 5.77 -6.26
CA ASP A 525 6.99 5.56 -7.38
C ASP A 525 6.82 4.18 -8.04
N ALA A 526 6.45 3.17 -7.24
CA ALA A 526 6.16 1.84 -7.72
C ALA A 526 4.97 1.26 -6.96
N ASN A 527 4.19 0.44 -7.66
CA ASN A 527 3.05 -0.23 -7.05
C ASN A 527 2.84 -1.65 -7.59
N MET A 528 2.52 -2.58 -6.70
CA MET A 528 2.05 -3.92 -7.04
C MET A 528 0.64 -4.07 -6.51
N THR A 529 -0.38 -4.02 -7.38
CA THR A 529 -1.77 -4.05 -6.90
C THR A 529 -2.22 -5.45 -6.50
N TRP A 530 -3.03 -5.54 -5.45
CA TRP A 530 -3.70 -6.79 -5.09
C TRP A 530 -4.85 -7.05 -6.06
N PHE A 531 -4.80 -8.06 -6.92
CA PHE A 531 -3.76 -9.06 -7.21
C PHE A 531 -4.13 -9.76 -8.53
N TRP A 532 -3.18 -10.44 -9.18
CA TRP A 532 -3.42 -11.15 -10.44
C TRP A 532 -3.22 -12.64 -10.25
N ALA A 533 -4.32 -13.37 -10.13
CA ALA A 533 -4.33 -14.78 -9.82
C ALA A 533 -4.93 -15.60 -10.97
N ARG A 534 -4.84 -15.10 -12.21
CA ARG A 534 -5.18 -15.84 -13.43
C ARG A 534 -3.91 -16.39 -14.07
N ASP A 535 -3.95 -17.68 -14.37
CA ASP A 535 -2.94 -18.35 -15.18
C ASP A 535 -3.17 -18.11 -16.68
N PRO A 536 -2.16 -18.32 -17.54
CA PRO A 536 -2.25 -18.01 -18.97
C PRO A 536 -3.34 -18.75 -19.74
N ASP A 537 -3.88 -19.85 -19.24
CA ASP A 537 -5.01 -20.56 -19.86
C ASP A 537 -6.38 -20.01 -19.40
N GLY A 538 -6.37 -19.17 -18.38
CA GLY A 538 -7.54 -18.57 -17.76
C GLY A 538 -7.96 -19.19 -16.46
N SER A 539 -7.33 -20.26 -15.99
CA SER A 539 -7.64 -20.84 -14.68
C SER A 539 -7.16 -19.91 -13.54
N PRO A 540 -7.74 -19.98 -12.32
CA PRO A 540 -7.14 -19.38 -11.14
C PRO A 540 -5.76 -20.00 -10.85
N GLU A 541 -4.83 -19.31 -10.19
CA GLU A 541 -3.55 -19.96 -9.82
C GLU A 541 -3.76 -21.14 -8.85
N ASP A 542 -2.87 -22.14 -8.88
CA ASP A 542 -2.96 -23.41 -8.13
C ASP A 542 -3.34 -23.26 -6.63
N ARG A 543 -2.88 -22.19 -5.96
CA ARG A 543 -3.20 -21.92 -4.54
C ARG A 543 -4.69 -21.61 -4.31
N LEU A 544 -5.46 -21.43 -5.37
CA LEU A 544 -6.91 -21.16 -5.37
C LEU A 544 -7.75 -22.33 -5.89
N GLU A 545 -7.16 -23.27 -6.65
CA GLU A 545 -7.89 -24.30 -7.41
C GLU A 545 -8.24 -25.59 -6.63
N GLY A 546 -7.61 -25.85 -5.48
CA GLY A 546 -7.70 -27.18 -4.82
C GLY A 546 -8.62 -27.34 -3.61
N GLU A 547 -8.93 -28.61 -3.26
CA GLU A 547 -9.30 -29.10 -1.92
C GLU A 547 -8.13 -28.90 -0.93
N LEU A 548 -7.66 -27.66 -0.83
CA LEU A 548 -6.52 -27.31 -0.01
C LEU A 548 -6.94 -27.46 1.45
N ASN A 549 -6.47 -28.54 2.08
CA ASN A 549 -6.46 -28.74 3.54
C ASN A 549 -5.53 -27.73 4.26
N PHE A 550 -5.37 -26.52 3.72
CA PHE A 550 -4.68 -25.43 4.39
C PHE A 550 -5.56 -24.18 4.34
N ALA A 551 -5.75 -23.56 5.50
CA ALA A 551 -6.59 -22.39 5.65
C ALA A 551 -5.74 -21.13 5.50
N ASP A 552 -5.37 -20.75 4.26
CA ASP A 552 -5.18 -19.33 3.99
C ASP A 552 -6.57 -18.71 3.79
N LEU A 553 -7.18 -18.30 4.90
CA LEU A 553 -8.49 -17.66 4.92
C LEU A 553 -8.52 -16.35 4.12
N ALA A 554 -7.36 -15.76 3.80
CA ALA A 554 -7.29 -14.51 3.04
C ALA A 554 -7.33 -14.76 1.53
N LEU A 555 -6.62 -15.77 1.01
CA LEU A 555 -6.46 -15.96 -0.44
C LEU A 555 -7.72 -16.57 -1.10
N ALA A 556 -8.30 -17.63 -0.54
CA ALA A 556 -9.43 -18.35 -1.15
C ALA A 556 -10.70 -17.49 -1.33
N GLY A 557 -10.93 -16.51 -0.45
CA GLY A 557 -12.04 -15.56 -0.56
C GLY A 557 -11.70 -14.31 -1.38
N SER A 558 -10.48 -14.20 -1.93
CA SER A 558 -10.02 -12.98 -2.57
C SER A 558 -10.21 -12.98 -4.08
N PHE A 559 -10.40 -14.10 -4.76
CA PHE A 559 -10.46 -14.12 -6.24
C PHE A 559 -11.76 -13.54 -6.80
N ALA A 560 -12.91 -14.09 -6.40
CA ALA A 560 -14.19 -13.80 -7.05
C ALA A 560 -14.61 -12.32 -6.95
N GLY A 561 -15.00 -11.74 -8.08
CA GLY A 561 -15.36 -10.33 -8.21
C GLY A 561 -14.18 -9.34 -8.08
N SER A 562 -12.93 -9.81 -8.08
CA SER A 562 -11.73 -8.95 -8.13
C SER A 562 -11.42 -8.50 -9.57
N VAL A 563 -10.25 -7.86 -9.77
CA VAL A 563 -9.72 -7.49 -11.09
C VAL A 563 -9.59 -8.69 -12.04
N ASN A 564 -9.41 -9.90 -11.50
CA ASN A 564 -9.32 -11.17 -12.26
C ASN A 564 -10.58 -11.51 -13.08
N GLN A 565 -11.70 -10.83 -12.83
CA GLN A 565 -12.97 -10.98 -13.55
C GLN A 565 -13.51 -9.63 -14.07
N GLN A 566 -12.67 -8.58 -14.13
CA GLN A 566 -13.07 -7.21 -14.51
C GLN A 566 -12.12 -6.63 -15.58
N PRO A 567 -12.34 -6.92 -16.88
CA PRO A 567 -11.45 -6.49 -17.96
C PRO A 567 -11.28 -4.98 -18.04
N HIS A 568 -12.36 -4.23 -17.81
CA HIS A 568 -12.34 -2.76 -17.81
C HIS A 568 -11.45 -2.19 -16.71
N ILE A 569 -11.34 -2.88 -15.58
CA ILE A 569 -10.51 -2.45 -14.44
C ILE A 569 -9.05 -2.82 -14.65
N ALA A 570 -8.76 -4.01 -15.18
CA ALA A 570 -7.40 -4.40 -15.54
C ALA A 570 -6.83 -3.47 -16.63
N ASN A 571 -7.63 -3.18 -17.67
CA ASN A 571 -7.26 -2.21 -18.69
C ASN A 571 -7.07 -0.81 -18.09
N ALA A 572 -8.03 -0.29 -17.32
CA ALA A 572 -7.94 1.05 -16.72
C ALA A 572 -6.69 1.25 -15.87
N TYR A 573 -6.30 0.24 -15.09
CA TYR A 573 -5.07 0.28 -14.31
C TYR A 573 -3.82 0.45 -15.20
N THR A 574 -3.73 -0.25 -16.32
CA THR A 574 -2.60 -0.06 -17.25
C THR A 574 -2.67 1.30 -17.95
N GLN A 575 -3.86 1.73 -18.37
CA GLN A 575 -4.03 3.02 -19.05
C GLN A 575 -3.62 4.20 -18.16
N VAL A 576 -4.03 4.21 -16.88
CA VAL A 576 -3.62 5.29 -15.96
C VAL A 576 -2.11 5.30 -15.73
N MET A 577 -1.46 4.15 -15.68
CA MET A 577 0.01 4.08 -15.57
C MET A 577 0.72 4.59 -16.83
N TYR A 578 0.15 4.33 -18.02
CA TYR A 578 0.64 4.94 -19.27
C TYR A 578 0.48 6.45 -19.27
N ASP A 579 -0.61 6.98 -18.76
CA ASP A 579 -0.79 8.43 -18.63
C ASP A 579 0.21 9.02 -17.63
N LEU A 580 0.34 8.44 -16.44
CA LEU A 580 1.32 8.87 -15.44
C LEU A 580 2.74 8.87 -16.00
N ASN A 581 3.14 7.84 -16.75
CA ASN A 581 4.46 7.76 -17.37
C ASN A 581 4.64 8.73 -18.55
N SER A 582 3.57 9.00 -19.28
CA SER A 582 3.59 10.01 -20.36
C SER A 582 3.80 11.42 -19.79
N PHE A 583 3.30 11.69 -18.57
CA PHE A 583 3.39 12.98 -17.88
C PHE A 583 4.31 12.97 -16.67
N SER A 584 5.30 12.06 -16.63
CA SER A 584 6.07 11.80 -15.42
C SER A 584 6.88 13.00 -14.93
N GLU A 585 7.45 13.78 -15.86
CA GLU A 585 8.16 15.03 -15.56
C GLU A 585 7.22 16.04 -14.89
N GLU A 586 6.00 16.20 -15.40
CA GLU A 586 4.97 17.07 -14.79
C GLU A 586 4.55 16.59 -13.39
N ILE A 587 4.38 15.28 -13.19
CA ILE A 587 4.04 14.71 -11.88
C ILE A 587 5.17 14.96 -10.86
N ILE A 588 6.43 14.74 -11.26
CA ILE A 588 7.58 15.00 -10.38
C ILE A 588 7.67 16.48 -10.00
N GLU A 589 7.43 17.41 -10.93
CA GLU A 589 7.38 18.84 -10.61
C GLU A 589 6.27 19.19 -9.61
N LEU A 590 5.10 18.56 -9.71
CA LEU A 590 4.03 18.75 -8.72
C LEU A 590 4.38 18.14 -7.35
N ARG A 591 5.06 16.99 -7.31
CA ARG A 591 5.53 16.35 -6.06
C ARG A 591 6.58 17.19 -5.33
N ARG A 592 7.44 17.91 -6.07
CA ARG A 592 8.45 18.84 -5.54
C ARG A 592 7.86 20.10 -4.89
N GLN A 593 6.54 20.29 -4.98
CA GLN A 593 5.89 21.43 -4.35
C GLN A 593 6.17 21.43 -2.84
N ARG A 594 6.70 22.54 -2.33
CA ARG A 594 6.96 22.76 -0.90
C ARG A 594 5.70 22.50 -0.07
N ARG A 595 5.87 21.89 1.12
CA ARG A 595 4.81 21.67 2.14
C ARG A 595 4.81 22.82 3.16
N PRO A 596 4.09 23.94 2.94
CA PRO A 596 4.26 25.15 3.75
C PRO A 596 3.67 25.05 5.16
N LEU A 597 2.67 24.18 5.36
CA LEU A 597 2.05 23.94 6.65
C LEU A 597 2.36 22.51 7.11
N ARG A 598 2.84 22.39 8.35
CA ARG A 598 3.05 21.08 8.99
C ARG A 598 2.04 20.88 10.12
N LEU A 599 1.31 19.78 10.10
CA LEU A 599 0.48 19.35 11.22
C LEU A 599 1.37 18.60 12.22
N PHE A 600 1.42 19.06 13.47
CA PHE A 600 2.21 18.38 14.50
C PHE A 600 1.56 17.04 14.84
N HIS A 601 2.34 15.97 14.78
CA HIS A 601 1.96 14.63 15.18
C HIS A 601 2.79 14.20 16.38
N SER A 602 2.10 13.65 17.38
CA SER A 602 2.73 13.08 18.57
C SER A 602 2.21 11.67 18.79
N GLU A 603 3.12 10.71 18.67
CA GLU A 603 2.84 9.31 18.99
C GLU A 603 2.46 9.17 20.48
N THR A 604 2.96 10.08 21.34
CA THR A 604 2.59 10.16 22.76
C THR A 604 1.10 10.41 22.96
N SER A 605 0.53 11.33 22.19
CA SER A 605 -0.91 11.56 22.17
C SER A 605 -1.67 10.41 21.51
N ALA A 606 -1.13 9.83 20.44
CA ALA A 606 -1.75 8.71 19.74
C ALA A 606 -1.91 7.46 20.64
N ILE A 607 -0.90 7.15 21.46
CA ILE A 607 -0.94 6.03 22.40
C ILE A 607 -1.98 6.30 23.52
N ASN A 608 -1.99 7.51 24.07
CA ASN A 608 -2.81 7.85 25.23
C ASN A 608 -4.30 8.03 24.90
N LYS A 609 -4.63 8.57 23.73
CA LYS A 609 -5.99 8.96 23.36
C LYS A 609 -6.67 7.88 22.51
N LYS A 610 -7.98 7.72 22.71
CA LYS A 610 -8.82 6.80 21.91
C LYS A 610 -9.15 7.32 20.52
N THR A 611 -8.96 8.61 20.25
CA THR A 611 -9.48 9.30 19.05
C THR A 611 -8.47 10.27 18.43
N HIS A 612 -7.17 10.19 18.78
CA HIS A 612 -6.19 11.18 18.32
C HIS A 612 -6.13 11.28 16.80
N MET A 613 -6.08 10.14 16.09
CA MET A 613 -5.96 10.14 14.64
C MET A 613 -7.24 10.61 13.95
N SER A 614 -8.42 10.26 14.49
CA SER A 614 -9.69 10.80 13.99
C SER A 614 -9.80 12.32 14.20
N GLU A 615 -9.29 12.84 15.31
CA GLU A 615 -9.24 14.28 15.56
C GLU A 615 -8.24 14.98 14.64
N GLN A 616 -7.02 14.44 14.51
CA GLN A 616 -6.00 14.97 13.62
C GLN A 616 -6.46 14.95 12.15
N PHE A 617 -7.11 13.87 11.71
CA PHE A 617 -7.67 13.74 10.36
C PHE A 617 -8.68 14.84 10.04
N SER A 618 -9.55 15.23 10.99
CA SER A 618 -10.52 16.30 10.74
C SER A 618 -9.87 17.63 10.35
N MET A 619 -8.68 17.93 10.91
CA MET A 619 -7.92 19.12 10.55
C MET A 619 -7.16 18.94 9.25
N TYR A 620 -6.54 17.77 9.05
CA TYR A 620 -5.87 17.41 7.80
C TYR A 620 -6.81 17.54 6.59
N GLU A 621 -8.01 16.95 6.69
CA GLU A 621 -9.06 17.01 5.68
C GLU A 621 -9.40 18.44 5.27
N LYS A 622 -9.46 19.36 6.24
CA LYS A 622 -9.80 20.77 5.99
C LYS A 622 -8.79 21.49 5.11
N PHE A 623 -7.51 21.15 5.21
CA PHE A 623 -6.46 21.76 4.39
C PHE A 623 -6.15 21.00 3.10
N PHE A 624 -6.51 19.71 3.01
CA PHE A 624 -6.20 18.87 1.87
C PHE A 624 -6.66 19.45 0.52
N PHE A 625 -7.70 20.28 0.52
CA PHE A 625 -8.31 20.90 -0.65
C PHE A 625 -7.89 22.38 -0.91
N ASP A 626 -6.75 22.82 -0.36
CA ASP A 626 -6.27 24.22 -0.45
C ASP A 626 -5.15 24.49 -1.47
N GLY A 627 -4.82 23.50 -2.31
CA GLY A 627 -3.94 23.70 -3.47
C GLY A 627 -2.44 23.46 -3.23
N PHE A 628 -2.06 23.06 -2.01
CA PHE A 628 -0.68 22.80 -1.59
C PHE A 628 -0.58 21.47 -0.82
N PRO A 629 0.62 20.85 -0.72
CA PRO A 629 0.80 19.65 0.07
C PRO A 629 0.74 19.94 1.54
N MET A 630 -0.05 19.14 2.24
CA MET A 630 0.07 19.04 3.68
C MET A 630 1.35 18.31 4.04
N GLY A 631 2.01 18.75 5.09
CA GLY A 631 3.07 17.97 5.71
C GLY A 631 2.80 17.73 7.18
N PHE A 632 3.65 16.93 7.78
CA PHE A 632 3.67 16.68 9.22
C PHE A 632 4.97 17.16 9.83
N ALA A 633 4.90 17.46 11.13
CA ALA A 633 6.06 17.74 11.97
C ALA A 633 5.98 16.82 13.20
N THR A 634 7.13 16.29 13.58
CA THR A 634 7.36 15.49 14.78
C THR A 634 8.62 16.02 15.44
N GLU A 635 8.97 15.51 16.62
CA GLU A 635 10.29 15.77 17.20
C GLU A 635 11.43 15.48 16.20
N LYS A 636 11.41 14.32 15.53
CA LYS A 636 12.49 13.91 14.64
C LYS A 636 12.58 14.79 13.40
N ILE A 637 11.45 15.09 12.77
CA ILE A 637 11.40 15.97 11.59
C ILE A 637 11.97 17.34 11.94
N ILE A 638 11.54 17.93 13.07
CA ILE A 638 12.03 19.25 13.52
C ILE A 638 13.54 19.23 13.78
N ARG A 639 14.08 18.16 14.36
CA ARG A 639 15.50 18.07 14.70
C ARG A 639 16.39 17.74 13.50
N LYS A 640 15.90 17.00 12.51
CA LYS A 640 16.72 16.44 11.42
C LYS A 640 16.61 17.21 10.11
N GLN A 641 15.49 17.86 9.84
CA GLN A 641 15.25 18.57 8.58
C GLN A 641 15.44 20.07 8.72
N ASP A 642 15.73 20.73 7.60
CA ASP A 642 15.76 22.19 7.55
C ASP A 642 14.34 22.75 7.73
N CYS A 643 14.09 23.33 8.91
CA CYS A 643 12.82 23.95 9.28
C CYS A 643 12.47 25.16 8.40
N SER A 644 13.43 25.72 7.65
CA SER A 644 13.17 26.78 6.67
C SER A 644 12.33 26.30 5.48
N SER A 645 12.21 24.99 5.29
CA SER A 645 11.42 24.34 4.23
C SER A 645 9.91 24.35 4.49
N TRP A 646 9.43 24.84 5.64
CA TRP A 646 8.00 25.13 5.90
C TRP A 646 7.82 26.49 6.59
N ASN A 647 6.59 26.99 6.60
CA ASN A 647 6.25 28.32 7.13
C ASN A 647 5.73 28.25 8.57
N ALA A 648 4.88 27.27 8.85
CA ALA A 648 4.26 27.13 10.16
C ALA A 648 4.03 25.67 10.56
N ILE A 649 3.98 25.44 11.87
CA ILE A 649 3.49 24.21 12.49
C ILE A 649 2.15 24.50 13.17
N LEU A 650 1.15 23.65 12.93
CA LEU A 650 -0.13 23.67 13.63
C LEU A 650 -0.22 22.48 14.58
N VAL A 651 -0.50 22.75 15.85
CA VAL A 651 -0.81 21.76 16.88
C VAL A 651 -2.31 21.77 17.11
N TYR A 652 -2.96 20.63 16.91
CA TYR A 652 -4.40 20.47 17.04
C TYR A 652 -4.71 19.24 17.91
N LYS A 653 -5.45 19.45 19.00
CA LYS A 653 -5.92 18.39 19.92
C LYS A 653 -4.83 17.36 20.27
N THR A 654 -3.69 17.85 20.74
CA THR A 654 -2.50 17.06 21.05
C THR A 654 -2.08 17.31 22.50
N GLU A 655 -2.82 16.76 23.46
CA GLU A 655 -2.69 17.06 24.89
C GLU A 655 -1.45 16.45 25.54
N PHE A 656 -1.01 15.29 25.06
CA PHE A 656 0.08 14.50 25.64
C PHE A 656 1.31 14.56 24.74
N VAL A 657 2.43 15.06 25.26
CA VAL A 657 3.74 15.07 24.59
C VAL A 657 4.83 14.79 25.62
N THR A 658 5.92 14.17 25.21
CA THR A 658 7.11 14.05 26.05
C THR A 658 7.76 15.42 26.24
N GLU A 659 8.62 15.54 27.25
CA GLU A 659 9.43 16.75 27.43
C GLU A 659 10.36 17.03 26.24
N SER A 660 10.80 16.00 25.53
CA SER A 660 11.68 16.12 24.37
C SER A 660 10.94 16.63 23.13
N GLU A 661 9.70 16.21 22.93
CA GLU A 661 8.80 16.77 21.91
C GLU A 661 8.54 18.26 22.17
N LEU A 662 8.32 18.64 23.43
CA LEU A 662 8.14 20.03 23.83
C LEU A 662 9.41 20.87 23.59
N ASP A 663 10.59 20.31 23.85
CA ASP A 663 11.87 20.96 23.57
C ASP A 663 12.15 21.13 22.07
N ALA A 664 11.74 20.16 21.25
CA ALA A 664 11.86 20.28 19.80
C ALA A 664 11.01 21.45 19.27
N LEU A 665 9.77 21.58 19.75
CA LEU A 665 8.90 22.71 19.42
C LEU A 665 9.48 24.05 19.91
N GLN A 666 10.08 24.08 21.10
CA GLN A 666 10.76 25.28 21.60
C GLN A 666 11.97 25.64 20.73
N ALA A 667 12.78 24.66 20.32
CA ALA A 667 13.92 24.88 19.44
C ALA A 667 13.50 25.42 18.06
N TYR A 668 12.34 25.01 17.54
CA TYR A 668 11.75 25.56 16.33
C TYR A 668 11.39 27.05 16.50
N LEU A 669 10.75 27.43 17.62
CA LEU A 669 10.46 28.82 17.95
C LEU A 669 11.73 29.66 18.13
N ASP A 670 12.75 29.13 18.80
CA ASP A 670 14.02 29.82 19.03
C ASP A 670 14.79 30.10 17.72
N GLN A 671 14.52 29.33 16.68
CA GLN A 671 15.04 29.51 15.31
C GLN A 671 14.20 30.45 14.44
N GLY A 672 13.12 31.02 14.97
CA GLY A 672 12.25 31.95 14.24
C GLY A 672 11.01 31.31 13.61
N GLY A 673 10.71 30.05 13.94
CA GLY A 673 9.54 29.34 13.47
C GLY A 673 8.20 29.95 13.92
N THR A 674 7.12 29.61 13.22
CA THR A 674 5.75 29.99 13.60
C THR A 674 5.00 28.76 14.07
N LEU A 675 4.60 28.75 15.35
CA LEU A 675 3.84 27.68 15.96
C LEU A 675 2.45 28.18 16.35
N MET A 676 1.41 27.50 15.86
CA MET A 676 0.03 27.73 16.24
C MET A 676 -0.49 26.55 17.05
N VAL A 677 -1.09 26.82 18.21
CA VAL A 677 -1.65 25.82 19.12
C VAL A 677 -3.14 26.10 19.30
N ASP A 678 -3.97 25.09 19.08
CA ASP A 678 -5.43 25.19 19.10
C ASP A 678 -6.04 25.53 20.46
N SER A 679 -5.35 25.21 21.55
CA SER A 679 -5.75 25.57 22.92
C SER A 679 -4.61 25.37 23.91
N ALA A 680 -4.76 25.93 25.11
CA ALA A 680 -3.87 25.63 26.24
C ALA A 680 -3.94 24.17 26.74
N ALA A 681 -4.89 23.36 26.26
CA ALA A 681 -4.97 21.95 26.60
C ALA A 681 -3.97 21.11 25.77
N SER A 682 -3.65 21.54 24.55
CA SER A 682 -2.60 20.92 23.74
C SER A 682 -1.23 21.18 24.38
N LEU A 683 -0.35 20.19 24.31
CA LEU A 683 1.01 20.18 24.88
C LEU A 683 1.04 20.38 26.40
N SER A 684 -0.08 20.13 27.09
CA SER A 684 -0.20 20.45 28.52
C SER A 684 0.28 19.33 29.44
N LYS A 685 0.35 18.09 28.95
CA LYS A 685 0.65 16.90 29.76
C LYS A 685 1.79 16.09 29.18
N ASN A 686 2.56 15.47 30.07
CA ASN A 686 3.52 14.44 29.73
C ASN A 686 2.80 13.13 29.33
N GLU A 687 3.59 12.12 28.93
CA GLU A 687 3.10 10.80 28.54
C GLU A 687 2.29 10.06 29.61
N TYR A 688 2.44 10.45 30.89
CA TYR A 688 1.76 9.86 32.04
C TYR A 688 0.56 10.70 32.52
N GLY A 689 0.19 11.73 31.75
CA GLY A 689 -0.95 12.60 32.02
C GLY A 689 -0.72 13.64 33.10
N GLN A 690 0.53 13.85 33.52
CA GLN A 690 0.91 14.86 34.49
C GLN A 690 1.20 16.19 33.77
N PRO A 691 0.83 17.35 34.33
CA PRO A 691 1.17 18.64 33.72
C PRO A 691 2.68 18.85 33.57
N HIS A 692 3.13 19.46 32.47
CA HIS A 692 4.52 19.86 32.35
C HIS A 692 4.90 20.95 33.35
N GLY A 693 6.15 20.91 33.83
CA GLY A 693 6.75 21.99 34.62
C GLY A 693 7.29 23.16 33.78
N LYS A 694 7.33 23.01 32.46
CA LYS A 694 7.80 24.02 31.50
C LYS A 694 6.74 24.33 30.45
N HIS A 695 6.78 25.55 29.91
CA HIS A 695 5.85 26.03 28.89
C HIS A 695 6.63 26.62 27.70
N LEU A 696 6.02 26.59 26.52
CA LEU A 696 6.58 27.21 25.34
C LEU A 696 6.65 28.74 25.48
N ASN A 697 7.72 29.32 24.95
CA ASN A 697 7.93 30.75 24.85
C ASN A 697 8.18 31.11 23.38
N PRO A 698 7.77 32.30 22.91
CA PRO A 698 7.92 32.67 21.49
C PRO A 698 9.38 32.70 21.01
N GLY A 699 10.37 32.87 21.91
CA GLY A 699 11.77 32.92 21.52
C GLY A 699 12.02 34.02 20.49
N LYS A 700 12.58 33.65 19.33
CA LYS A 700 12.72 34.54 18.16
C LYS A 700 11.57 34.40 17.16
N GLY A 701 10.72 33.41 17.36
CA GLY A 701 9.62 33.04 16.47
C GLY A 701 8.30 33.64 16.89
N LYS A 702 7.23 33.03 16.40
CA LYS A 702 5.85 33.45 16.65
C LYS A 702 5.07 32.29 17.26
N LEU A 703 4.63 32.46 18.50
CA LEU A 703 3.75 31.52 19.20
C LEU A 703 2.33 32.08 19.24
N ILE A 704 1.38 31.36 18.63
CA ILE A 704 -0.04 31.71 18.59
C ILE A 704 -0.81 30.65 19.39
N VAL A 705 -1.28 30.99 20.59
CA VAL A 705 -2.12 30.10 21.40
C VAL A 705 -3.56 30.57 21.32
N LEU A 706 -4.43 29.71 20.79
CA LEU A 706 -5.87 29.95 20.72
C LEU A 706 -6.55 29.61 22.05
N ASN A 707 -7.80 30.03 22.21
CA ASN A 707 -8.54 29.82 23.47
C ASN A 707 -9.35 28.51 23.47
N GLY A 708 -9.41 27.79 22.35
CA GLY A 708 -10.11 26.51 22.20
C GLY A 708 -11.61 26.63 21.91
N SER A 709 -12.13 27.84 21.73
CA SER A 709 -13.52 28.08 21.30
C SER A 709 -13.66 28.26 19.79
N GLU A 710 -12.54 28.39 19.07
CA GLU A 710 -12.52 28.53 17.63
C GLU A 710 -13.06 27.28 16.93
N SER A 711 -13.89 27.48 15.90
CA SER A 711 -14.28 26.40 15.00
C SER A 711 -13.10 25.92 14.15
N ILE A 712 -13.22 24.71 13.60
CA ILE A 712 -12.20 24.15 12.69
C ILE A 712 -11.91 25.08 11.50
N ASP A 713 -12.93 25.75 10.98
CA ASP A 713 -12.78 26.70 9.87
C ASP A 713 -12.05 27.98 10.32
N GLN A 714 -12.29 28.45 11.55
CA GLN A 714 -11.57 29.60 12.11
C GLN A 714 -10.08 29.27 12.36
N ILE A 715 -9.78 28.05 12.83
CA ILE A 715 -8.40 27.57 12.97
C ILE A 715 -7.73 27.50 11.60
N ARG A 716 -8.41 26.92 10.60
CA ARG A 716 -7.93 26.83 9.23
C ARG A 716 -7.59 28.21 8.65
N GLU A 717 -8.50 29.18 8.71
CA GLU A 717 -8.25 30.51 8.14
C GLU A 717 -7.07 31.23 8.81
N ARG A 718 -6.90 31.06 10.13
CA ARG A 718 -5.73 31.60 10.84
C ARG A 718 -4.44 30.95 10.38
N ALA A 719 -4.40 29.61 10.26
CA ALA A 719 -3.23 28.91 9.78
C ALA A 719 -2.89 29.28 8.31
N LEU A 720 -3.90 29.44 7.45
CA LEU A 720 -3.71 29.88 6.06
C LEU A 720 -3.10 31.28 5.95
N ALA A 721 -3.37 32.17 6.90
CA ALA A 721 -2.76 33.50 6.96
C ALA A 721 -1.26 33.44 7.30
N GLU A 722 -0.84 32.49 8.14
CA GLU A 722 0.57 32.32 8.51
C GLU A 722 1.43 31.71 7.40
N ILE A 723 0.81 31.15 6.36
CA ILE A 723 1.49 30.51 5.23
C ILE A 723 1.24 31.22 3.89
N GLU A 724 0.76 32.48 3.90
CA GLU A 724 0.33 33.20 2.69
C GLU A 724 1.35 33.14 1.55
N THR A 725 2.65 33.24 1.87
CA THR A 725 3.75 33.19 0.89
C THR A 725 3.93 31.81 0.25
N GLY A 726 3.54 30.74 0.95
CA GLY A 726 3.62 29.35 0.49
C GLY A 726 2.38 28.88 -0.27
N ARG A 727 1.32 29.71 -0.34
CA ARG A 727 0.07 29.35 -1.03
C ARG A 727 0.18 29.48 -2.56
N PRO A 728 -0.56 28.66 -3.32
CA PRO A 728 -0.64 28.81 -4.77
C PRO A 728 -1.14 30.20 -5.18
N LYS A 729 -0.65 30.68 -6.32
CA LYS A 729 -1.13 31.92 -6.94
C LYS A 729 -2.40 31.72 -7.76
N ILE A 730 -2.60 30.50 -8.27
CA ILE A 730 -3.87 30.06 -8.82
C ILE A 730 -4.90 30.04 -7.69
N ILE A 731 -6.11 30.50 -8.00
CA ILE A 731 -7.28 30.41 -7.13
C ILE A 731 -8.23 29.40 -7.76
N LEU A 732 -8.69 28.46 -6.96
CA LEU A 732 -9.78 27.55 -7.31
C LEU A 732 -10.99 27.88 -6.44
N THR A 733 -12.11 28.17 -7.08
CA THR A 733 -13.43 28.20 -6.44
C THR A 733 -14.18 26.95 -6.85
N GLU A 734 -14.77 26.26 -5.87
CA GLU A 734 -15.55 25.05 -6.05
C GLU A 734 -17.00 25.29 -5.60
N ASN A 735 -17.96 24.87 -6.43
CA ASN A 735 -19.35 24.71 -6.02
C ASN A 735 -19.85 23.32 -6.43
N ASN A 736 -20.01 22.44 -5.43
CA ASN A 736 -20.51 21.08 -5.60
C ASN A 736 -21.90 20.89 -4.93
N GLY A 737 -22.57 21.99 -4.58
CA GLY A 737 -23.84 21.97 -3.85
C GLY A 737 -23.74 21.68 -2.35
N THR A 738 -22.53 21.55 -1.79
CA THR A 738 -22.30 21.27 -0.36
C THR A 738 -21.35 22.29 0.28
N LYS A 739 -21.21 22.23 1.61
CA LYS A 739 -20.21 23.02 2.36
C LYS A 739 -18.83 22.33 2.41
N HIS A 740 -18.74 21.08 1.96
CA HIS A 740 -17.49 20.31 1.96
C HIS A 740 -16.82 20.46 0.60
N LYS A 741 -15.52 20.71 0.62
CA LYS A 741 -14.72 20.67 -0.61
C LYS A 741 -14.53 19.22 -1.03
N GLY A 742 -14.57 18.97 -2.33
CA GLY A 742 -14.35 17.66 -2.94
C GLY A 742 -13.19 17.66 -3.93
N VAL A 743 -12.78 18.82 -4.45
CA VAL A 743 -11.73 18.87 -5.47
C VAL A 743 -10.36 19.05 -4.84
N TYR A 744 -9.59 17.96 -4.81
CA TYR A 744 -8.17 17.99 -4.49
C TYR A 744 -7.43 18.59 -5.67
N TRP A 745 -6.49 19.50 -5.42
CA TRP A 745 -5.74 20.12 -6.48
C TRP A 745 -4.36 20.56 -6.02
N ARG A 746 -3.43 20.64 -6.97
CA ARG A 746 -2.07 21.15 -6.77
C ARG A 746 -1.74 22.14 -7.88
N SER A 747 -0.92 23.14 -7.58
CA SER A 747 -0.46 24.10 -8.59
C SER A 747 0.97 24.55 -8.32
N ILE A 748 1.81 24.44 -9.34
CA ILE A 748 3.20 24.90 -9.31
C ILE A 748 3.48 25.83 -10.51
N LYS A 749 4.24 26.90 -10.26
CA LYS A 749 4.67 27.84 -11.30
C LYS A 749 5.91 27.29 -11.99
N GLN A 750 5.91 27.34 -13.32
CA GLN A 750 6.97 26.86 -14.19
C GLN A 750 7.94 28.00 -14.56
N GLU A 751 9.13 27.65 -15.05
CA GLU A 751 10.20 28.62 -15.34
C GLU A 751 9.81 29.66 -16.41
N ASP A 752 9.08 29.25 -17.44
CA ASP A 752 8.55 30.11 -18.51
C ASP A 752 7.34 30.98 -18.04
N GLY A 753 6.92 30.85 -16.78
CA GLY A 753 5.88 31.64 -16.15
C GLY A 753 4.46 31.08 -16.21
N HIS A 754 4.23 29.95 -16.90
CA HIS A 754 2.92 29.26 -16.81
C HIS A 754 2.75 28.53 -15.48
N TYR A 755 1.55 28.04 -15.20
CA TYR A 755 1.26 27.16 -14.08
C TYR A 755 0.88 25.77 -14.57
N LEU A 756 1.46 24.76 -13.95
CA LEU A 756 0.99 23.38 -14.03
C LEU A 756 -0.02 23.18 -12.90
N VAL A 757 -1.20 22.64 -13.23
CA VAL A 757 -2.28 22.41 -12.28
C VAL A 757 -2.81 20.99 -12.43
N SER A 758 -2.85 20.21 -11.36
CA SER A 758 -3.53 18.91 -11.33
C SER A 758 -4.74 18.98 -10.42
N MET A 759 -5.85 18.37 -10.83
CA MET A 759 -7.13 18.41 -10.12
C MET A 759 -7.80 17.04 -10.14
N LEU A 760 -8.39 16.64 -9.01
CA LEU A 760 -9.13 15.40 -8.82
C LEU A 760 -10.40 15.70 -8.05
N ASN A 761 -11.57 15.38 -8.61
CA ASN A 761 -12.82 15.50 -7.87
C ASN A 761 -13.05 14.25 -7.00
N LEU A 762 -12.65 14.31 -5.74
CA LEU A 762 -12.90 13.27 -4.75
C LEU A 762 -14.33 13.33 -4.20
N GLY A 763 -15.04 14.43 -4.44
CA GLY A 763 -16.43 14.62 -4.07
C GLY A 763 -17.37 13.64 -4.79
N LYS A 764 -18.56 13.43 -4.22
CA LYS A 764 -19.59 12.57 -4.81
C LYS A 764 -20.54 13.29 -5.78
N ASN A 765 -20.40 14.60 -5.92
CA ASN A 765 -21.20 15.44 -6.80
C ASN A 765 -20.33 16.02 -7.93
N ASP A 766 -20.96 16.39 -9.03
CA ASP A 766 -20.35 17.29 -10.01
C ASP A 766 -19.92 18.59 -9.32
N ALA A 767 -18.72 19.05 -9.64
CA ALA A 767 -18.14 20.26 -9.09
C ALA A 767 -18.02 21.33 -10.18
N GLU A 768 -18.72 22.44 -10.02
CA GLU A 768 -18.52 23.63 -10.84
C GLU A 768 -17.27 24.36 -10.35
N ILE A 769 -16.28 24.46 -11.22
CA ILE A 769 -14.96 25.00 -10.94
C ILE A 769 -14.78 26.32 -11.64
N THR A 770 -14.22 27.29 -10.91
CA THR A 770 -13.69 28.53 -11.48
C THR A 770 -12.21 28.66 -11.14
N LEU A 771 -11.36 28.67 -12.18
CA LEU A 771 -9.94 28.97 -12.04
C LEU A 771 -9.67 30.46 -12.28
N GLY A 772 -8.89 31.05 -11.37
CA GLY A 772 -8.44 32.43 -11.45
C GLY A 772 -7.00 32.61 -10.99
N LEU A 773 -6.51 33.85 -11.07
CA LEU A 773 -5.20 34.25 -10.56
C LEU A 773 -5.40 35.33 -9.50
N GLN A 774 -4.60 35.32 -8.43
CA GLN A 774 -4.70 36.31 -7.33
C GLN A 774 -4.69 37.77 -7.78
N ASN A 775 -4.00 38.10 -8.88
CA ASN A 775 -3.92 39.46 -9.41
C ASN A 775 -4.96 39.77 -10.50
N GLY A 776 -5.92 38.88 -10.74
CA GLY A 776 -7.03 39.07 -11.68
C GLY A 776 -6.68 38.99 -13.16
N ARG A 777 -5.43 38.65 -13.53
CA ARG A 777 -5.07 38.50 -14.95
C ARG A 777 -5.80 37.32 -15.59
N PRO A 778 -6.21 37.44 -16.87
CA PRO A 778 -6.93 36.38 -17.56
C PRO A 778 -6.06 35.15 -17.81
N LEU A 779 -6.69 33.98 -17.81
CA LEU A 779 -6.06 32.69 -18.00
C LEU A 779 -6.33 32.13 -19.39
N LYS A 780 -5.35 31.43 -19.96
CA LYS A 780 -5.56 30.46 -21.05
C LYS A 780 -5.27 29.07 -20.49
N ILE A 781 -6.26 28.19 -20.55
CA ILE A 781 -6.18 26.86 -19.96
C ILE A 781 -6.19 25.82 -21.08
N THR A 782 -5.29 24.86 -20.99
CA THR A 782 -5.21 23.72 -21.90
C THR A 782 -5.19 22.45 -21.07
N ASP A 783 -6.12 21.53 -21.37
CA ASP A 783 -6.09 20.16 -20.86
C ASP A 783 -4.95 19.41 -21.54
N LEU A 784 -4.00 18.90 -20.76
CA LEU A 784 -2.82 18.21 -21.27
C LEU A 784 -3.12 16.78 -21.74
N PHE A 785 -4.20 16.15 -21.27
CA PHE A 785 -4.60 14.82 -21.76
C PHE A 785 -5.13 14.88 -23.19
N THR A 786 -5.92 15.91 -23.50
CA THR A 786 -6.61 16.03 -24.79
C THR A 786 -6.07 17.12 -25.71
N GLY A 787 -5.22 18.01 -25.21
CA GLY A 787 -4.75 19.21 -25.91
C GLY A 787 -5.83 20.28 -26.13
N LYS A 788 -7.06 20.08 -25.62
CA LYS A 788 -8.18 21.00 -25.84
C LYS A 788 -8.08 22.24 -24.95
N PRO A 789 -8.51 23.40 -25.45
CA PRO A 789 -8.68 24.58 -24.60
C PRO A 789 -9.88 24.39 -23.65
N LEU A 790 -9.70 24.79 -22.39
CA LEU A 790 -10.78 24.88 -21.42
C LEU A 790 -11.10 26.36 -21.13
N ARG A 791 -12.37 26.62 -20.80
CA ARG A 791 -12.78 27.90 -20.23
C ARG A 791 -12.32 27.97 -18.77
N PRO A 792 -12.17 29.17 -18.18
CA PRO A 792 -11.91 29.31 -16.75
C PRO A 792 -13.00 28.72 -15.84
N GLU A 793 -14.22 28.60 -16.38
CA GLU A 793 -15.37 27.98 -15.72
C GLU A 793 -15.73 26.67 -16.43
N PHE A 794 -15.75 25.57 -15.68
CA PHE A 794 -16.06 24.23 -16.19
C PHE A 794 -16.55 23.32 -15.08
N SER A 795 -17.22 22.23 -15.45
CA SER A 795 -17.72 21.21 -14.52
C SER A 795 -16.77 20.00 -14.50
N MET A 796 -16.55 19.43 -13.31
CA MET A 796 -15.81 18.18 -13.11
C MET A 796 -16.72 17.13 -12.49
N ALA A 797 -16.90 16.01 -13.17
CA ALA A 797 -17.62 14.86 -12.63
C ALA A 797 -16.87 14.22 -11.43
N PRO A 798 -17.56 13.52 -10.52
CA PRO A 798 -16.94 12.70 -9.48
C PRO A 798 -15.88 11.77 -10.06
N LYS A 799 -14.75 11.65 -9.35
CA LYS A 799 -13.56 10.87 -9.74
C LYS A 799 -12.82 11.39 -10.97
N GLY A 800 -13.29 12.46 -11.61
CA GLY A 800 -12.61 13.07 -12.75
C GLY A 800 -11.22 13.60 -12.39
N VAL A 801 -10.28 13.39 -13.30
CA VAL A 801 -8.88 13.85 -13.21
C VAL A 801 -8.59 14.84 -14.33
N LEU A 802 -7.90 15.93 -14.01
CA LEU A 802 -7.38 16.88 -14.98
C LEU A 802 -5.92 17.20 -14.70
N LEU A 803 -5.14 17.32 -15.77
CA LEU A 803 -3.81 17.92 -15.76
C LEU A 803 -3.81 19.09 -16.75
N LEU A 804 -3.55 20.30 -16.26
CA LEU A 804 -3.75 21.53 -16.99
C LEU A 804 -2.46 22.34 -17.11
N ARG A 805 -2.23 22.88 -18.30
CA ARG A 805 -1.34 24.03 -18.51
C ARG A 805 -2.16 25.31 -18.44
N VAL A 806 -1.74 26.23 -17.58
CA VAL A 806 -2.42 27.52 -17.36
C VAL A 806 -1.45 28.66 -17.67
N ASP A 807 -1.57 29.25 -18.87
CA ASP A 807 -0.79 30.43 -19.26
C ASP A 807 -1.46 31.71 -18.77
N VAL A 808 -0.65 32.64 -18.24
CA VAL A 808 -1.14 33.95 -17.82
C VAL A 808 -1.02 34.95 -18.96
N ARG A 809 -2.14 35.61 -19.31
CA ARG A 809 -2.17 36.62 -20.36
C ARG A 809 -1.92 38.03 -19.85
#